data_AF-A0A4Z0M8V6-F1
#
_entry.id   AF-A0A4Z0M8V6-F1
#
_cell.length_a   1.000
_cell.length_b   1.000
_cell.length_c   1.000
_cell.angle_alpha   90.00
_cell.angle_beta   90.00
_cell.angle_gamma   90.00
#
_symmetry.space_group_name_H-M   'P 1'
#
loop_
_entity.id
_entity.type
_entity.pdbx_description
1 polymer ?
#
loop_
_entity_poly.entity_id
_entity_poly.type
_entity_poly.pdbx_seq_one_letter_code
_entity_poly.pdbx_strand_id
1 'polypeptide(L)'
;MRRANRIRDGWVHPLVLALALTLAGCKVEVAVPPGGQVITESGAHSCARERICSIDVVDQYFAETFIAVPHANNSFLGWAAGDNALCGNSRKPCTLVTAGFADQPELMALLESDAVFTLTPRFLVNPRLGRGDLRDDGRALPAVGNYNLLGSLGLDADAPAERLLTAADIDLRFDASGELLSLSGSAVLPEQVTDYIGILSTTRAQVGTYTGAEINAIEDIRIRLIDERQYLLFYLSSGVQMEVGDRAGGSAVVNVQPPLGGSVVFILDPVDEMLYRFGSFLGEVRGEAESDQGLLPFVPLAGLPGPIPFYAHRYQTGEKSVGIKVFDVLNFSGDFLVREPSFADIDLADPFNSEVGYFAGFNGHAQVAFGILGVGLFDFDLAEASANYDVQPLQPAEKQRLSLYARIAPDVSWQPDWLPILPQTELQAAFTANAAGELSGKFAGGYRSFLPEASLEGKLRFDNSSLTLEARVADADMDFPVQVSFRDGETHASVGLDEPIGGYVRGRMNDAFDDVDRQIADARSELEAAVADYEFELSLRGLREAIPGITSNAISALQAVPDQVYSSVRSQVRDEINRRRYCVLGVCTPSDSKRDSIASSAASSARSQARSAIAPYVDALEELRRRAAQEDDDTVRAALREALYAVYDRRHIDYTVKVTVNVDVVIATISVSKSYRINRDVISAGDAADILAAADNIERIPETSEEVIAAQAVVDALPLEEAVDAARQEVARGLAQIPTLSAVGYSVVDGQYSGFARFGDGSEYRVDFNVLDPLALAAGLNRLVVESIVEQ
;
A
#
# COMPACT_ATOMS: atom_id res chain seq x y z
N MET A 1 -33.37 81.82 26.77
CA MET A 1 -33.09 81.84 28.23
C MET A 1 -31.97 80.83 28.49
N ARG A 2 -30.71 81.27 28.71
CA ARG A 2 -29.95 81.18 29.98
C ARG A 2 -30.07 79.79 30.63
N ARG A 3 -29.02 78.97 30.83
CA ARG A 3 -27.63 79.14 31.35
C ARG A 3 -26.78 77.98 30.78
N ALA A 4 -25.54 78.09 30.31
CA ALA A 4 -24.29 78.57 30.91
C ALA A 4 -23.91 77.89 32.24
N ASN A 5 -23.01 76.90 32.21
CA ASN A 5 -21.97 76.77 33.24
C ASN A 5 -20.68 76.17 32.70
N ARG A 6 -19.58 76.74 33.20
CA ARG A 6 -18.18 76.64 32.76
C ARG A 6 -17.39 75.56 33.52
N ILE A 7 -16.45 74.97 32.78
CA ILE A 7 -15.01 74.76 33.07
C ILE A 7 -14.63 74.03 34.36
N ARG A 8 -13.88 72.93 34.20
CA ARG A 8 -12.58 72.76 34.85
C ARG A 8 -11.66 71.82 34.08
N ASP A 9 -10.51 72.38 33.70
CA ASP A 9 -9.35 71.71 33.13
C ASP A 9 -8.76 70.66 34.08
N GLY A 10 -8.28 69.55 33.51
CA GLY A 10 -7.44 68.56 34.14
C GLY A 10 -6.56 67.89 33.08
N TRP A 11 -5.26 68.06 33.22
CA TRP A 11 -4.20 67.76 32.26
C TRP A 11 -3.72 66.29 32.32
N VAL A 12 -3.27 65.78 31.16
CA VAL A 12 -2.40 64.60 30.90
C VAL A 12 -2.97 63.19 31.14
N HIS A 13 -3.22 62.43 30.05
CA HIS A 13 -2.43 61.25 29.64
C HIS A 13 -2.93 60.70 28.28
N PRO A 14 -2.08 60.60 27.24
CA PRO A 14 -2.41 59.97 25.97
C PRO A 14 -2.05 58.48 26.06
N LEU A 15 -2.92 57.62 26.60
CA LEU A 15 -2.59 56.19 26.65
C LEU A 15 -3.80 55.27 26.93
N VAL A 16 -4.78 55.19 26.03
CA VAL A 16 -5.60 53.96 25.84
C VAL A 16 -6.03 53.90 24.37
N LEU A 17 -5.06 53.77 23.48
CA LEU A 17 -5.25 53.30 22.10
C LEU A 17 -4.26 52.14 21.89
N ALA A 18 -4.43 51.10 22.70
CA ALA A 18 -3.72 49.85 22.59
C ALA A 18 -4.65 48.76 23.13
N LEU A 19 -4.70 47.65 22.40
CA LEU A 19 -5.44 46.41 22.71
C LEU A 19 -6.91 46.31 22.24
N ALA A 20 -7.11 46.53 20.95
CA ALA A 20 -7.95 45.62 20.17
C ALA A 20 -7.08 45.08 19.01
N LEU A 21 -5.99 44.38 19.37
CA LEU A 21 -5.39 43.40 18.49
C LEU A 21 -6.42 42.27 18.41
N THR A 22 -7.29 42.30 17.41
CA THR A 22 -7.96 41.08 16.97
C THR A 22 -6.83 40.13 16.57
N LEU A 23 -6.64 39.06 17.32
CA LEU A 23 -5.72 38.00 16.94
C LEU A 23 -6.18 37.54 15.54
N ALA A 24 -5.37 37.85 14.52
CA ALA A 24 -5.57 37.34 13.17
C ALA A 24 -5.28 35.85 13.21
N GLY A 25 -6.23 35.04 12.75
CA GLY A 25 -6.13 33.59 12.78
C GLY A 25 -7.42 32.93 12.36
N CYS A 26 -7.29 31.83 11.63
CA CYS A 26 -8.42 31.00 11.21
C CYS A 26 -9.21 30.52 12.43
N LYS A 27 -10.55 30.51 12.36
CA LYS A 27 -11.41 30.14 13.49
C LYS A 27 -12.30 28.97 13.16
N VAL A 28 -12.52 28.13 14.16
CA VAL A 28 -13.59 27.13 14.16
C VAL A 28 -14.68 27.56 15.12
N GLU A 29 -15.85 27.88 14.59
CA GLU A 29 -17.06 28.14 15.37
C GLU A 29 -17.89 26.87 15.53
N VAL A 30 -17.94 26.36 16.76
CA VAL A 30 -18.74 25.20 17.12
C VAL A 30 -20.10 25.67 17.64
N ALA A 31 -21.13 25.61 16.79
CA ALA A 31 -22.48 26.02 17.13
C ALA A 31 -23.31 24.79 17.54
N VAL A 32 -23.62 24.65 18.83
CA VAL A 32 -24.31 23.47 19.36
C VAL A 32 -25.80 23.76 19.54
N PRO A 33 -26.70 23.11 18.78
CA PRO A 33 -28.15 23.26 18.94
C PRO A 33 -28.66 22.54 20.20
N PRO A 34 -29.96 22.66 20.54
CA PRO A 34 -30.59 21.77 21.51
C PRO A 34 -30.36 20.29 21.18
N GLY A 35 -30.28 19.44 22.21
CA GLY A 35 -30.21 17.98 22.05
C GLY A 35 -28.86 17.32 22.32
N GLY A 36 -27.79 18.09 22.53
CA GLY A 36 -26.49 17.52 22.90
C GLY A 36 -25.43 18.55 23.24
N GLN A 37 -24.17 18.10 23.25
CA GLN A 37 -22.97 18.91 23.42
C GLN A 37 -21.89 18.45 22.45
N VAL A 38 -20.84 19.25 22.26
CA VAL A 38 -19.63 18.84 21.51
C VAL A 38 -18.45 18.87 22.47
N ILE A 39 -17.67 17.79 22.49
CA ILE A 39 -16.42 17.71 23.25
C ILE A 39 -15.28 17.35 22.32
N THR A 40 -14.04 17.70 22.64
CA THR A 40 -12.89 17.13 21.94
C THR A 40 -12.36 15.89 22.63
N GLU A 41 -11.76 14.97 21.85
CA GLU A 41 -11.11 13.77 22.37
C GLU A 41 -9.96 14.10 23.33
N SER A 42 -9.26 15.21 23.09
CA SER A 42 -8.23 15.75 23.98
C SER A 42 -8.79 16.27 25.32
N GLY A 43 -10.09 16.56 25.37
CA GLY A 43 -10.75 17.26 26.48
C GLY A 43 -10.42 18.76 26.55
N ALA A 44 -9.67 19.31 25.60
CA ALA A 44 -9.29 20.73 25.58
C ALA A 44 -10.49 21.66 25.37
N HIS A 45 -11.52 21.20 24.66
CA HIS A 45 -12.72 21.98 24.36
C HIS A 45 -13.99 21.21 24.72
N SER A 46 -14.94 21.92 25.35
CA SER A 46 -16.26 21.42 25.68
C SER A 46 -17.30 22.51 25.44
N CYS A 47 -18.13 22.29 24.42
CA CYS A 47 -19.14 23.20 23.94
C CYS A 47 -20.51 22.70 24.37
N ALA A 48 -21.05 23.38 25.38
CA ALA A 48 -22.34 23.05 25.95
C ALA A 48 -23.49 23.30 24.98
N ARG A 49 -24.62 22.66 25.25
CA ARG A 49 -25.89 22.83 24.54
C ARG A 49 -26.28 24.30 24.40
N GLU A 50 -26.82 24.66 23.24
CA GLU A 50 -27.33 26.01 22.93
C GLU A 50 -26.27 27.11 23.08
N ARG A 51 -25.00 26.77 22.83
CA ARG A 51 -23.87 27.71 22.86
C ARG A 51 -23.09 27.65 21.55
N ILE A 52 -22.44 28.76 21.25
CA ILE A 52 -21.41 28.86 20.21
C ILE A 52 -20.06 28.98 20.93
N CYS A 53 -19.14 28.07 20.63
CA CYS A 53 -17.73 28.21 20.99
C CYS A 53 -16.95 28.72 19.79
N SER A 54 -16.01 29.62 20.03
CA SER A 54 -15.02 30.01 19.02
C SER A 54 -13.66 29.47 19.44
N ILE A 55 -12.98 28.76 18.54
CA ILE A 55 -11.66 28.16 18.75
C ILE A 55 -10.72 28.74 17.72
N ASP A 56 -9.65 29.40 18.17
CA ASP A 56 -8.63 29.97 17.29
C ASP A 56 -7.64 28.87 16.84
N VAL A 57 -7.44 28.75 15.54
CA VAL A 57 -6.49 27.83 14.89
C VAL A 57 -5.29 28.67 14.45
N VAL A 58 -4.33 28.84 15.36
CA VAL A 58 -3.25 29.83 15.23
C VAL A 58 -1.89 29.26 14.77
N ASP A 59 -1.77 27.94 14.66
CA ASP A 59 -0.53 27.30 14.25
C ASP A 59 -0.75 25.99 13.48
N GLN A 60 0.35 25.45 12.95
CA GLN A 60 0.40 24.19 12.19
C GLN A 60 0.27 22.93 13.06
N TYR A 61 0.17 23.06 14.39
CA TYR A 61 0.09 21.96 15.34
C TYR A 61 -1.33 21.70 15.86
N PHE A 62 -2.33 22.43 15.35
CA PHE A 62 -3.73 22.15 15.67
C PHE A 62 -4.12 20.75 15.20
N ALA A 63 -4.51 19.91 16.16
CA ALA A 63 -4.95 18.55 15.93
C ALA A 63 -6.02 18.20 16.95
N GLU A 64 -7.28 18.30 16.55
CA GLU A 64 -8.42 18.08 17.43
C GLU A 64 -9.47 17.18 16.79
N THR A 65 -10.04 16.27 17.59
CA THR A 65 -11.15 15.40 17.18
C THR A 65 -12.39 15.81 17.96
N PHE A 66 -13.36 16.42 17.28
CA PHE A 66 -14.63 16.85 17.84
C PHE A 66 -15.65 15.70 17.84
N ILE A 67 -16.27 15.47 18.98
CA ILE A 67 -17.24 14.41 19.24
C ILE A 67 -18.55 15.06 19.67
N ALA A 68 -19.60 14.86 18.89
CA ALA A 68 -20.95 15.24 19.26
C ALA A 68 -21.52 14.20 20.23
N VAL A 69 -21.83 14.62 21.44
CA VAL A 69 -22.41 13.78 22.49
C VAL A 69 -23.89 14.13 22.62
N PRO A 70 -24.81 13.27 22.15
CA PRO A 70 -26.24 13.51 22.34
C PRO A 70 -26.61 13.42 23.83
N HIS A 71 -27.60 14.20 24.23
CA HIS A 71 -28.25 14.03 25.53
C HIS A 71 -29.20 12.82 25.52
N ALA A 72 -29.77 12.48 26.68
CA ALA A 72 -30.76 11.42 26.79
C ALA A 72 -31.93 11.68 25.82
N ASN A 73 -32.40 10.62 25.15
CA ASN A 73 -33.47 10.65 24.15
C ASN A 73 -33.13 11.50 22.91
N ASN A 74 -31.85 11.70 22.61
CA ASN A 74 -31.39 12.27 21.36
C ASN A 74 -30.41 11.33 20.63
N SER A 75 -30.38 11.39 19.30
CA SER A 75 -29.31 10.80 18.49
C SER A 75 -28.56 11.90 17.74
N PHE A 76 -27.26 11.70 17.57
CA PHE A 76 -26.45 12.51 16.66
C PHE A 76 -26.69 12.06 15.22
N LEU A 77 -27.23 12.95 14.39
CA LEU A 77 -27.49 12.68 12.97
C LEU A 77 -26.27 12.95 12.09
N GLY A 78 -25.28 13.67 12.58
CA GLY A 78 -24.11 14.08 11.80
C GLY A 78 -23.88 15.59 11.86
N TRP A 79 -22.77 16.03 11.28
CA TRP A 79 -22.43 17.45 11.18
C TRP A 79 -23.22 18.10 10.04
N ALA A 80 -23.70 19.33 10.25
CA ALA A 80 -24.40 20.09 9.23
C ALA A 80 -23.46 20.43 8.06
N ALA A 81 -23.97 20.33 6.84
CA ALA A 81 -23.28 20.80 5.64
C ALA A 81 -23.66 22.25 5.34
N GLY A 82 -22.79 22.94 4.61
CA GLY A 82 -22.96 24.35 4.22
C GLY A 82 -21.62 24.99 3.85
N ASP A 83 -21.66 26.27 3.48
CA ASP A 83 -20.46 27.03 3.17
C ASP A 83 -19.55 27.13 4.40
N ASN A 84 -18.27 26.82 4.21
CA ASN A 84 -17.25 26.75 5.27
C ASN A 84 -17.63 25.78 6.42
N ALA A 85 -18.59 24.88 6.21
CA ALA A 85 -18.94 23.86 7.20
C ALA A 85 -17.92 22.72 7.17
N LEU A 86 -17.35 22.42 8.33
CA LEU A 86 -16.39 21.32 8.49
C LEU A 86 -17.13 20.01 8.74
N CYS A 87 -16.61 18.93 8.14
CA CYS A 87 -17.13 17.57 8.31
C CYS A 87 -18.61 17.39 7.92
N GLY A 88 -19.18 18.29 7.11
CA GLY A 88 -20.59 18.26 6.72
C GLY A 88 -21.05 16.89 6.21
N ASN A 89 -22.23 16.47 6.65
CA ASN A 89 -22.84 15.15 6.42
C ASN A 89 -22.10 13.94 7.03
N SER A 90 -20.95 14.12 7.68
CA SER A 90 -20.27 13.03 8.40
C SER A 90 -21.00 12.71 9.71
N ARG A 91 -21.16 11.41 10.00
CA ARG A 91 -21.62 10.89 11.31
C ARG A 91 -20.49 10.49 12.25
N LYS A 92 -19.24 10.58 11.77
CA LYS A 92 -18.06 10.25 12.57
C LYS A 92 -17.63 11.47 13.41
N PRO A 93 -16.84 11.26 14.47
CA PRO A 93 -16.06 12.34 15.06
C PRO A 93 -15.34 13.15 13.98
N CYS A 94 -15.34 14.48 14.10
CA CYS A 94 -14.74 15.38 13.13
C CYS A 94 -13.29 15.66 13.54
N THR A 95 -12.34 15.03 12.85
CA THR A 95 -10.91 15.27 13.08
C THR A 95 -10.42 16.40 12.17
N LEU A 96 -9.86 17.42 12.79
CA LEU A 96 -9.25 18.58 12.13
C LEU A 96 -7.76 18.59 12.46
N VAL A 97 -6.93 18.58 11.42
CA VAL A 97 -5.47 18.62 11.55
C VAL A 97 -4.89 19.67 10.62
N THR A 98 -3.93 20.44 11.12
CA THR A 98 -3.14 21.39 10.34
C THR A 98 -1.71 20.89 10.07
N ALA A 99 -1.39 19.68 10.51
CA ALA A 99 -0.11 19.05 10.25
C ALA A 99 0.12 18.93 8.73
N GLY A 100 1.30 19.37 8.26
CA GLY A 100 1.65 19.39 6.85
C GLY A 100 1.28 20.67 6.10
N PHE A 101 0.67 21.65 6.76
CA PHE A 101 0.38 22.95 6.13
C PHE A 101 1.66 23.74 5.82
N ALA A 102 2.74 23.53 6.57
CA ALA A 102 4.02 24.23 6.41
C ALA A 102 4.60 24.17 4.99
N ASP A 103 4.37 23.06 4.28
CA ASP A 103 4.87 22.84 2.93
C ASP A 103 3.90 23.36 1.84
N GLN A 104 2.76 23.96 2.24
CA GLN A 104 1.70 24.43 1.35
C GLN A 104 1.34 25.91 1.61
N PRO A 105 1.87 26.85 0.81
CA PRO A 105 1.69 28.29 1.01
C PRO A 105 0.23 28.76 1.06
N GLU A 106 -0.66 28.11 0.28
CA GLU A 106 -2.10 28.44 0.25
C GLU A 106 -2.80 28.09 1.57
N LEU A 107 -2.42 26.96 2.20
CA LEU A 107 -2.97 26.53 3.48
C LEU A 107 -2.40 27.34 4.66
N MET A 108 -1.13 27.77 4.56
CA MET A 108 -0.54 28.72 5.52
C MET A 108 -1.24 30.08 5.44
N ALA A 109 -1.53 30.58 4.24
CA ALA A 109 -2.29 31.82 4.06
C ALA A 109 -3.72 31.72 4.63
N LEU A 110 -4.34 30.54 4.58
CA LEU A 110 -5.63 30.29 5.22
C LEU A 110 -5.53 30.37 6.75
N LEU A 111 -4.49 29.77 7.36
CA LEU A 111 -4.25 29.87 8.81
C LEU A 111 -4.00 31.31 9.28
N GLU A 112 -3.30 32.11 8.48
CA GLU A 112 -3.02 33.52 8.73
C GLU A 112 -4.21 34.46 8.46
N SER A 113 -5.30 33.93 7.86
CA SER A 113 -6.50 34.70 7.55
C SER A 113 -7.49 34.78 8.71
N ASP A 114 -8.50 35.64 8.61
CA ASP A 114 -9.64 35.69 9.54
C ASP A 114 -10.81 34.78 9.10
N ALA A 115 -10.53 33.73 8.32
CA ALA A 115 -11.55 32.81 7.85
C ALA A 115 -12.23 32.10 9.02
N VAL A 116 -13.56 32.00 8.97
CA VAL A 116 -14.36 31.31 9.98
C VAL A 116 -15.00 30.08 9.35
N PHE A 117 -14.64 28.93 9.90
CA PHE A 117 -15.23 27.65 9.57
C PHE A 117 -16.23 27.24 10.65
N THR A 118 -17.33 26.62 10.26
CA THR A 118 -18.40 26.26 11.18
C THR A 118 -18.45 24.75 11.41
N LEU A 119 -18.77 24.35 12.64
CA LEU A 119 -18.95 22.97 13.02
C LEU A 119 -20.23 22.84 13.85
N THR A 120 -21.31 22.39 13.22
CA THR A 120 -22.65 22.36 13.83
C THR A 120 -23.15 20.92 13.88
N PRO A 121 -23.26 20.26 15.04
CA PRO A 121 -23.85 18.93 15.10
C PRO A 121 -25.38 19.03 14.91
N ARG A 122 -25.98 18.02 14.29
CA ARG A 122 -27.43 17.87 14.22
C ARG A 122 -27.88 16.81 15.22
N PHE A 123 -28.73 17.18 16.16
CA PHE A 123 -29.36 16.24 17.08
C PHE A 123 -30.82 16.05 16.71
N LEU A 124 -31.25 14.79 16.70
CA LEU A 124 -32.65 14.42 16.57
C LEU A 124 -33.17 14.03 17.94
N VAL A 125 -34.36 14.49 18.31
CA VAL A 125 -35.07 13.93 19.46
C VAL A 125 -35.63 12.57 19.03
N ASN A 126 -35.38 11.54 19.84
CA ASN A 126 -35.98 10.22 19.72
C ASN A 126 -36.90 10.01 20.91
N PRO A 127 -38.10 10.64 20.95
CA PRO A 127 -39.05 10.35 22.00
C PRO A 127 -39.44 8.88 21.90
N ARG A 128 -39.47 8.19 23.03
CA ARG A 128 -40.22 6.94 23.13
C ARG A 128 -41.64 7.28 23.51
N LEU A 129 -42.59 6.54 22.96
CA LEU A 129 -43.99 6.67 23.35
C LEU A 129 -44.09 6.41 24.86
N GLY A 130 -44.64 7.36 25.60
CA GLY A 130 -44.98 7.22 26.99
C GLY A 130 -46.44 6.81 27.15
N ARG A 131 -46.83 6.50 28.39
CA ARG A 131 -48.25 6.25 28.70
C ARG A 131 -49.16 7.44 28.36
N GLY A 132 -48.63 8.67 28.47
CA GLY A 132 -49.37 9.89 28.16
C GLY A 132 -49.60 10.15 26.68
N ASP A 133 -48.85 9.47 25.81
CA ASP A 133 -48.93 9.66 24.34
C ASP A 133 -49.94 8.70 23.69
N LEU A 134 -50.49 7.76 24.47
CA LEU A 134 -51.44 6.77 23.98
C LEU A 134 -52.86 7.12 24.44
N ARG A 135 -53.81 7.08 23.51
CA ARG A 135 -55.24 7.15 23.82
C ARG A 135 -55.81 5.75 24.03
N ASP A 136 -56.12 5.41 25.26
CA ASP A 136 -56.78 4.15 25.62
C ASP A 136 -58.29 4.36 25.82
N ASP A 137 -59.08 3.92 24.84
CA ASP A 137 -60.54 3.89 24.90
C ASP A 137 -61.08 2.46 25.18
N GLY A 138 -60.20 1.52 25.51
CA GLY A 138 -60.49 0.11 25.72
C GLY A 138 -60.69 -0.28 27.19
N ARG A 139 -60.85 -1.60 27.39
CA ARG A 139 -60.91 -2.20 28.72
C ARG A 139 -59.52 -2.62 29.15
N ALA A 140 -59.09 -2.00 30.23
CA ALA A 140 -57.84 -2.32 30.86
C ALA A 140 -57.84 -3.58 31.74
N LEU A 141 -56.99 -4.56 31.43
CA LEU A 141 -56.67 -5.68 32.33
C LEU A 141 -55.32 -5.43 33.01
N PRO A 142 -55.29 -4.90 34.25
CA PRO A 142 -54.05 -4.51 34.90
C PRO A 142 -53.18 -5.71 35.31
N ALA A 143 -51.89 -5.63 34.99
CA ALA A 143 -50.80 -6.35 35.65
C ALA A 143 -49.72 -5.34 36.11
N VAL A 144 -48.86 -5.71 37.04
CA VAL A 144 -47.81 -4.79 37.54
C VAL A 144 -46.75 -4.61 36.45
N GLY A 145 -46.61 -3.40 35.90
CA GLY A 145 -45.66 -3.06 34.83
C GLY A 145 -46.06 -3.51 33.41
N ASN A 146 -47.13 -4.31 33.29
CA ASN A 146 -47.66 -4.83 32.02
C ASN A 146 -49.16 -4.58 31.95
N TYR A 147 -49.67 -4.34 30.75
CA TYR A 147 -51.05 -3.96 30.52
C TYR A 147 -51.57 -4.68 29.29
N ASN A 148 -52.61 -5.51 29.39
CA ASN A 148 -53.32 -6.01 28.21
C ASN A 148 -54.53 -5.09 27.94
N LEU A 149 -54.50 -4.47 26.76
CA LEU A 149 -55.54 -3.63 26.22
C LEU A 149 -56.50 -4.43 25.33
N LEU A 150 -57.76 -4.50 25.75
CA LEU A 150 -58.85 -5.03 24.94
C LEU A 150 -59.80 -3.91 24.51
N GLY A 151 -59.79 -3.51 23.23
CA GLY A 151 -60.72 -2.47 22.75
C GLY A 151 -60.13 -1.59 21.66
N SER A 152 -59.89 -0.32 21.97
CA SER A 152 -59.36 0.65 21.02
C SER A 152 -58.11 1.36 21.55
N LEU A 153 -57.13 1.57 20.68
CA LEU A 153 -55.86 2.24 20.98
C LEU A 153 -55.56 3.33 19.95
N GLY A 154 -55.39 4.56 20.41
CA GLY A 154 -54.78 5.64 19.65
C GLY A 154 -53.29 5.73 19.95
N LEU A 155 -52.50 5.97 18.90
CA LEU A 155 -51.04 6.13 18.98
C LEU A 155 -50.62 7.60 19.20
N ASP A 156 -51.62 8.47 19.34
CA ASP A 156 -51.54 9.86 19.77
C ASP A 156 -52.65 10.05 20.82
N ALA A 157 -52.35 10.80 21.88
CA ALA A 157 -53.28 11.12 22.96
C ALA A 157 -54.54 11.83 22.45
N ASP A 158 -54.39 12.65 21.40
CA ASP A 158 -55.45 13.43 20.79
C ASP A 158 -55.96 12.81 19.47
N ALA A 159 -55.55 11.57 19.16
CA ALA A 159 -55.96 10.86 17.95
C ALA A 159 -57.50 10.89 17.80
N PRO A 160 -58.05 11.34 16.65
CA PRO A 160 -59.48 11.29 16.41
C PRO A 160 -59.96 9.83 16.28
N ALA A 161 -61.27 9.60 16.38
CA ALA A 161 -61.83 8.24 16.46
C ALA A 161 -61.47 7.37 15.24
N GLU A 162 -61.41 7.99 14.06
CA GLU A 162 -61.02 7.39 12.78
C GLU A 162 -59.55 6.93 12.72
N ARG A 163 -58.69 7.35 13.65
CA ARG A 163 -57.28 6.93 13.78
C ARG A 163 -57.02 5.88 14.86
N LEU A 164 -58.08 5.43 15.54
CA LEU A 164 -57.93 4.42 16.59
C LEU A 164 -57.81 3.02 15.98
N LEU A 165 -56.79 2.28 16.40
CA LEU A 165 -56.76 0.83 16.25
C LEU A 165 -57.97 0.27 17.00
N THR A 166 -58.79 -0.54 16.33
CA THR A 166 -60.01 -1.10 16.94
C THR A 166 -59.93 -2.61 17.09
N ALA A 167 -60.78 -3.18 17.95
CA ALA A 167 -60.75 -4.61 18.29
C ALA A 167 -59.31 -5.10 18.61
N ALA A 168 -58.58 -4.23 19.33
CA ALA A 168 -57.23 -4.43 19.79
C ALA A 168 -57.21 -5.48 20.91
N ASP A 169 -56.25 -6.39 20.82
CA ASP A 169 -55.80 -7.29 21.87
C ASP A 169 -54.28 -7.14 21.90
N ILE A 170 -53.80 -6.21 22.73
CA ILE A 170 -52.44 -5.68 22.69
C ILE A 170 -51.84 -5.69 24.10
N ASP A 171 -50.69 -6.34 24.23
CA ASP A 171 -49.85 -6.27 25.42
C ASP A 171 -48.92 -5.06 25.34
N LEU A 172 -49.06 -4.16 26.31
CA LEU A 172 -48.25 -2.95 26.51
C LEU A 172 -47.38 -3.12 27.75
N ARG A 173 -46.09 -2.81 27.63
CA ARG A 173 -45.12 -2.88 28.74
C ARG A 173 -44.40 -1.54 28.86
N PHE A 174 -44.36 -1.01 30.07
CA PHE A 174 -43.71 0.27 30.36
C PHE A 174 -42.57 0.07 31.35
N ASP A 175 -41.56 0.94 31.27
CA ASP A 175 -40.51 1.00 32.28
C ASP A 175 -40.97 1.75 33.55
N ALA A 176 -40.05 1.93 34.49
CA ALA A 176 -40.33 2.65 35.74
C ALA A 176 -40.56 4.16 35.54
N SER A 177 -40.06 4.74 34.45
CA SER A 177 -40.28 6.14 34.05
C SER A 177 -41.62 6.35 33.34
N GLY A 178 -42.26 5.28 32.87
CA GLY A 178 -43.49 5.32 32.09
C GLY A 178 -43.28 5.38 30.57
N GLU A 179 -42.07 5.12 30.07
CA GLU A 179 -41.76 4.93 28.65
C GLU A 179 -42.16 3.52 28.20
N LEU A 180 -42.68 3.40 26.98
CA LEU A 180 -43.13 2.15 26.38
C LEU A 180 -41.91 1.30 25.97
N LEU A 181 -41.71 0.20 26.69
CA LEU A 181 -40.69 -0.80 26.38
C LEU A 181 -41.10 -1.68 25.20
N SER A 182 -42.36 -2.11 25.16
CA SER A 182 -42.87 -2.92 24.07
C SER A 182 -44.39 -2.84 23.95
N LEU A 183 -44.87 -2.85 22.71
CA LEU A 183 -46.24 -3.12 22.31
C LEU A 183 -46.21 -4.37 21.44
N SER A 184 -47.11 -5.34 21.68
CA SER A 184 -47.29 -6.48 20.78
C SER A 184 -48.72 -7.03 20.87
N GLY A 185 -49.31 -7.38 19.73
CA GLY A 185 -50.63 -7.99 19.69
C GLY A 185 -51.29 -7.90 18.32
N SER A 186 -52.61 -7.90 18.29
CA SER A 186 -53.37 -7.73 17.05
C SER A 186 -54.45 -6.68 17.16
N ALA A 187 -54.68 -5.93 16.09
CA ALA A 187 -55.76 -4.96 16.01
C ALA A 187 -56.26 -4.82 14.58
N VAL A 188 -57.45 -4.23 14.43
CA VAL A 188 -57.96 -3.75 13.15
C VAL A 188 -57.40 -2.36 12.89
N LEU A 189 -56.81 -2.17 11.71
CA LEU A 189 -56.26 -0.89 11.29
C LEU A 189 -57.36 0.18 11.22
N PRO A 190 -57.05 1.42 11.58
CA PRO A 190 -58.00 2.54 11.48
C PRO A 190 -58.38 2.85 10.03
N GLU A 191 -59.52 3.54 9.84
CA GLU A 191 -59.92 4.08 8.53
C GLU A 191 -58.92 5.12 8.03
N GLN A 192 -58.26 5.83 8.96
CA GLN A 192 -57.17 6.75 8.67
C GLN A 192 -55.93 6.38 9.51
N VAL A 193 -54.80 6.09 8.86
CA VAL A 193 -53.54 5.74 9.53
C VAL A 193 -52.68 6.99 9.75
N THR A 194 -52.61 7.87 8.76
CA THR A 194 -51.92 9.17 8.83
C THR A 194 -52.77 10.25 8.14
N ASP A 195 -52.36 11.51 8.14
CA ASP A 195 -53.07 12.60 7.45
C ASP A 195 -53.24 12.28 5.95
N TYR A 196 -52.24 11.61 5.37
CA TYR A 196 -52.19 11.27 3.95
C TYR A 196 -52.59 9.84 3.62
N ILE A 197 -52.95 8.99 4.61
CA ILE A 197 -53.13 7.55 4.36
C ILE A 197 -54.40 7.03 5.01
N GLY A 198 -55.34 6.58 4.17
CA GLY A 198 -56.58 5.94 4.56
C GLY A 198 -56.60 4.45 4.21
N ILE A 199 -57.26 3.64 5.04
CA ILE A 199 -57.53 2.22 4.76
C ILE A 199 -59.00 2.07 4.39
N LEU A 200 -59.27 1.58 3.18
CA LEU A 200 -60.62 1.49 2.63
C LEU A 200 -61.32 0.16 2.97
N SER A 201 -60.60 -0.77 3.60
CA SER A 201 -61.10 -2.11 3.97
C SER A 201 -60.82 -2.42 5.43
N THR A 202 -61.76 -3.08 6.11
CA THR A 202 -61.51 -3.55 7.48
C THR A 202 -60.41 -4.63 7.49
N THR A 203 -59.20 -4.26 7.88
CA THR A 203 -58.04 -5.16 7.83
C THR A 203 -57.43 -5.34 9.21
N ARG A 204 -57.28 -6.61 9.63
CA ARG A 204 -56.59 -6.97 10.88
C ARG A 204 -55.09 -7.13 10.61
N ALA A 205 -54.29 -6.55 11.49
CA ALA A 205 -52.84 -6.64 11.47
C ALA A 205 -52.30 -7.18 12.79
N GLN A 206 -51.16 -7.87 12.73
CA GLN A 206 -50.30 -8.04 13.90
C GLN A 206 -49.51 -6.76 14.08
N VAL A 207 -49.50 -6.20 15.29
CA VAL A 207 -48.87 -4.92 15.60
C VAL A 207 -47.75 -5.14 16.61
N GLY A 208 -46.63 -4.46 16.45
CA GLY A 208 -45.61 -4.39 17.48
C GLY A 208 -44.69 -3.19 17.37
N THR A 209 -44.03 -2.83 18.47
CA THR A 209 -42.97 -1.81 18.48
C THR A 209 -41.61 -2.46 18.35
N TYR A 210 -40.77 -1.92 17.46
CA TYR A 210 -39.41 -2.36 17.23
C TYR A 210 -38.48 -1.16 17.14
N THR A 211 -37.23 -1.32 17.53
CA THR A 211 -36.18 -0.35 17.24
C THR A 211 -35.80 -0.40 15.76
N GLY A 212 -35.28 0.69 15.22
CA GLY A 212 -34.75 0.70 13.85
C GLY A 212 -33.65 -0.33 13.66
N ALA A 213 -32.83 -0.60 14.68
CA ALA A 213 -31.79 -1.62 14.65
C ALA A 213 -32.38 -3.03 14.46
N GLU A 214 -33.47 -3.34 15.15
CA GLU A 214 -34.18 -4.62 15.01
C GLU A 214 -34.80 -4.75 13.60
N ILE A 215 -35.39 -3.69 13.08
CA ILE A 215 -35.98 -3.67 11.72
C ILE A 215 -34.91 -3.81 10.66
N ASN A 216 -33.80 -3.07 10.79
CA ASN A 216 -32.66 -3.09 9.87
C ASN A 216 -31.96 -4.45 9.81
N ALA A 217 -32.22 -5.35 10.77
CA ALA A 217 -31.72 -6.71 10.79
C ALA A 217 -32.67 -7.71 10.07
N ILE A 218 -33.86 -7.30 9.66
CA ILE A 218 -34.83 -8.13 8.94
C ILE A 218 -34.54 -8.05 7.43
N GLU A 219 -34.01 -9.14 6.85
CA GLU A 219 -33.57 -9.17 5.44
C GLU A 219 -34.69 -8.83 4.43
N ASP A 220 -35.94 -9.18 4.75
CA ASP A 220 -37.10 -8.92 3.87
C ASP A 220 -37.53 -7.43 3.86
N ILE A 221 -37.08 -6.63 4.84
CA ILE A 221 -37.40 -5.20 4.92
C ILE A 221 -36.22 -4.41 4.34
N ARG A 222 -36.41 -3.87 3.14
CA ARG A 222 -35.34 -3.22 2.38
C ARG A 222 -35.03 -1.78 2.83
N ILE A 223 -35.94 -1.13 3.56
CA ILE A 223 -35.72 0.24 4.02
C ILE A 223 -34.77 0.26 5.21
N ARG A 224 -33.84 1.23 5.21
CA ARG A 224 -32.99 1.52 6.36
C ARG A 224 -33.67 2.57 7.25
N LEU A 225 -33.70 2.33 8.56
CA LEU A 225 -34.25 3.22 9.58
C LEU A 225 -33.18 3.65 10.60
N ILE A 226 -33.49 4.62 11.46
CA ILE A 226 -32.57 5.11 12.50
C ILE A 226 -32.51 4.10 13.65
N ASP A 227 -31.32 3.58 13.94
CA ASP A 227 -31.14 2.40 14.79
C ASP A 227 -31.78 2.56 16.19
N GLU A 228 -31.63 3.72 16.85
CA GLU A 228 -32.12 3.93 18.22
C GLU A 228 -33.61 4.31 18.32
N ARG A 229 -34.27 4.57 17.18
CA ARG A 229 -35.64 5.07 17.15
C ARG A 229 -36.65 3.92 17.19
N GLN A 230 -37.75 4.12 17.89
CA GLN A 230 -38.82 3.12 18.01
C GLN A 230 -39.86 3.35 16.92
N TYR A 231 -40.22 2.30 16.21
CA TYR A 231 -41.18 2.29 15.13
C TYR A 231 -42.29 1.27 15.42
N LEU A 232 -43.46 1.48 14.81
CA LEU A 232 -44.58 0.55 14.88
C LEU A 232 -44.66 -0.26 13.59
N LEU A 233 -44.53 -1.57 13.70
CA LEU A 233 -44.69 -2.51 12.59
C LEU A 233 -46.08 -3.11 12.59
N PHE A 234 -46.69 -3.16 11.42
CA PHE A 234 -47.94 -3.87 11.17
C PHE A 234 -47.70 -4.93 10.09
N TYR A 235 -47.99 -6.18 10.41
CA TYR A 235 -47.96 -7.29 9.47
C TYR A 235 -49.39 -7.68 9.08
N LEU A 236 -49.66 -7.67 7.78
CA LEU A 236 -50.95 -8.06 7.23
C LEU A 236 -50.77 -9.33 6.38
N SER A 237 -51.55 -10.37 6.69
CA SER A 237 -51.54 -11.65 5.97
C SER A 237 -52.40 -11.65 4.70
N SER A 238 -53.11 -10.56 4.42
CA SER A 238 -53.98 -10.39 3.26
C SER A 238 -53.75 -9.02 2.63
N GLY A 239 -54.13 -8.88 1.36
CA GLY A 239 -54.06 -7.59 0.69
C GLY A 239 -54.97 -6.53 1.34
N VAL A 240 -54.64 -5.27 1.09
CA VAL A 240 -55.30 -4.10 1.66
C VAL A 240 -55.48 -3.03 0.59
N GLN A 241 -56.64 -2.38 0.59
CA GLN A 241 -56.91 -1.23 -0.25
C GLN A 241 -56.67 0.04 0.54
N MET A 242 -55.85 0.93 0.01
CA MET A 242 -55.45 2.15 0.67
C MET A 242 -55.76 3.34 -0.21
N GLU A 243 -56.20 4.44 0.39
CA GLU A 243 -56.14 5.75 -0.23
C GLU A 243 -54.85 6.43 0.20
N VAL A 244 -54.05 6.87 -0.76
CA VAL A 244 -52.78 7.54 -0.54
C VAL A 244 -52.90 8.95 -1.09
N GLY A 245 -52.91 9.93 -0.20
CA GLY A 245 -52.85 11.35 -0.51
C GLY A 245 -51.42 11.81 -0.77
N ASP A 246 -51.28 12.90 -1.51
CA ASP A 246 -50.05 13.68 -1.61
C ASP A 246 -50.18 15.04 -0.89
N ARG A 247 -49.06 15.71 -0.69
CA ARG A 247 -49.00 17.04 -0.04
C ARG A 247 -49.62 18.16 -0.89
N ALA A 248 -49.90 17.93 -2.17
CA ALA A 248 -50.55 18.87 -3.08
C ALA A 248 -52.09 18.71 -3.10
N GLY A 249 -52.64 17.76 -2.32
CA GLY A 249 -54.06 17.51 -2.18
C GLY A 249 -54.63 16.52 -3.20
N GLY A 250 -53.79 15.84 -3.98
CA GLY A 250 -54.18 14.69 -4.79
C GLY A 250 -54.32 13.42 -3.92
N SER A 251 -55.13 12.46 -4.36
CA SER A 251 -55.15 11.11 -3.77
C SER A 251 -55.27 10.03 -4.83
N ALA A 252 -54.77 8.84 -4.53
CA ALA A 252 -54.87 7.67 -5.38
C ALA A 252 -55.23 6.44 -4.55
N VAL A 253 -56.09 5.58 -5.09
CA VAL A 253 -56.39 4.28 -4.48
C VAL A 253 -55.36 3.27 -4.94
N VAL A 254 -54.67 2.66 -3.97
CA VAL A 254 -53.60 1.70 -4.19
C VAL A 254 -53.99 0.36 -3.55
N ASN A 255 -53.86 -0.72 -4.33
CA ASN A 255 -54.10 -2.08 -3.87
C ASN A 255 -52.75 -2.74 -3.56
N VAL A 256 -52.49 -3.03 -2.29
CA VAL A 256 -51.28 -3.70 -1.85
C VAL A 256 -51.60 -5.16 -1.58
N GLN A 257 -50.87 -6.08 -2.20
CA GLN A 257 -50.99 -7.51 -1.95
C GLN A 257 -49.76 -8.03 -1.22
N PRO A 258 -49.87 -9.09 -0.41
CA PRO A 258 -48.68 -9.75 0.12
C PRO A 258 -47.84 -10.31 -1.05
N PRO A 259 -46.50 -10.23 -0.98
CA PRO A 259 -45.64 -10.92 -1.93
C PRO A 259 -45.82 -12.45 -1.78
N LEU A 260 -45.38 -13.23 -2.77
CA LEU A 260 -45.55 -14.70 -2.75
C LEU A 260 -44.97 -15.30 -1.47
N GLY A 261 -45.84 -15.88 -0.62
CA GLY A 261 -45.46 -16.49 0.65
C GLY A 261 -45.14 -15.51 1.80
N GLY A 262 -45.33 -14.20 1.60
CA GLY A 262 -44.99 -13.15 2.58
C GLY A 262 -46.22 -12.43 3.17
N SER A 263 -45.95 -11.29 3.81
CA SER A 263 -46.96 -10.38 4.39
C SER A 263 -46.77 -8.97 3.82
N VAL A 264 -47.84 -8.17 3.83
CA VAL A 264 -47.68 -6.72 3.66
C VAL A 264 -47.11 -6.17 4.97
N VAL A 265 -46.08 -5.33 4.87
CA VAL A 265 -45.45 -4.69 6.03
C VAL A 265 -45.71 -3.20 5.97
N PHE A 266 -46.26 -2.67 7.04
CA PHE A 266 -46.35 -1.23 7.29
C PHE A 266 -45.46 -0.86 8.46
N ILE A 267 -44.70 0.23 8.32
CA ILE A 267 -43.88 0.77 9.40
C ILE A 267 -44.25 2.22 9.58
N LEU A 268 -44.69 2.56 10.80
CA LEU A 268 -44.97 3.92 11.20
C LEU A 268 -43.88 4.43 12.12
N ASP A 269 -43.46 5.67 11.90
CA ASP A 269 -42.75 6.46 12.89
C ASP A 269 -43.78 7.22 13.75
N PRO A 270 -43.83 7.04 15.07
CA PRO A 270 -44.82 7.72 15.90
C PRO A 270 -44.53 9.22 16.10
N VAL A 271 -43.32 9.69 15.79
CA VAL A 271 -42.86 11.07 16.08
C VAL A 271 -42.44 11.83 14.81
N ASP A 272 -42.63 11.20 13.65
CA ASP A 272 -42.54 11.79 12.31
C ASP A 272 -43.66 11.18 11.48
N GLU A 273 -44.37 11.95 10.66
CA GLU A 273 -45.39 11.36 9.79
C GLU A 273 -44.70 10.58 8.66
N MET A 274 -44.36 9.33 8.98
CA MET A 274 -43.67 8.41 8.09
C MET A 274 -44.41 7.09 8.03
N LEU A 275 -44.82 6.69 6.81
CA LEU A 275 -45.27 5.33 6.54
C LEU A 275 -44.36 4.70 5.49
N TYR A 276 -43.71 3.61 5.86
CA TYR A 276 -43.19 2.64 4.89
C TYR A 276 -44.24 1.59 4.58
N ARG A 277 -44.40 1.28 3.29
CA ARG A 277 -45.24 0.19 2.78
C ARG A 277 -44.41 -0.75 1.94
N PHE A 278 -44.53 -2.05 2.20
CA PHE A 278 -43.90 -3.09 1.41
C PHE A 278 -44.90 -4.17 1.02
N GLY A 279 -44.96 -4.49 -0.28
CA GLY A 279 -45.84 -5.51 -0.81
C GLY A 279 -45.73 -5.65 -2.33
N SER A 280 -46.66 -6.40 -2.92
CA SER A 280 -46.81 -6.50 -4.37
C SER A 280 -47.87 -5.53 -4.89
N PHE A 281 -47.50 -4.75 -5.90
CA PHE A 281 -48.33 -3.77 -6.60
C PHE A 281 -48.29 -4.09 -8.09
N LEU A 282 -49.44 -4.32 -8.73
CA LEU A 282 -49.53 -4.68 -10.15
C LEU A 282 -48.62 -5.88 -10.55
N GLY A 283 -48.27 -6.76 -9.61
CA GLY A 283 -47.39 -7.91 -9.84
C GLY A 283 -45.92 -7.70 -9.49
N GLU A 284 -45.49 -6.46 -9.18
CA GLU A 284 -44.12 -6.13 -8.80
C GLU A 284 -44.00 -5.96 -7.28
N VAL A 285 -42.93 -6.48 -6.68
CA VAL A 285 -42.66 -6.28 -5.25
C VAL A 285 -41.96 -4.93 -5.07
N ARG A 286 -42.56 -4.03 -4.28
CA ARG A 286 -42.08 -2.67 -4.10
C ARG A 286 -42.19 -2.21 -2.65
N GLY A 287 -41.17 -1.49 -2.20
CA GLY A 287 -41.15 -0.75 -0.95
C GLY A 287 -41.21 0.76 -1.22
N GLU A 288 -42.02 1.49 -0.47
CA GLU A 288 -42.11 2.95 -0.55
C GLU A 288 -42.24 3.55 0.84
N ALA A 289 -41.53 4.64 1.12
CA ALA A 289 -41.79 5.47 2.29
C ALA A 289 -41.73 6.95 1.97
N GLU A 290 -42.45 7.71 2.75
CA GLU A 290 -42.36 9.16 2.82
C GLU A 290 -42.25 9.56 4.29
N SER A 291 -41.40 10.53 4.60
CA SER A 291 -41.09 11.07 5.93
C SER A 291 -41.24 12.58 5.87
N ASP A 292 -41.93 13.16 6.86
CA ASP A 292 -42.22 14.59 6.92
C ASP A 292 -41.00 15.39 7.38
N GLN A 293 -40.25 14.86 8.33
CA GLN A 293 -39.03 15.45 8.86
C GLN A 293 -37.76 15.08 8.08
N GLY A 294 -37.90 14.25 7.04
CA GLY A 294 -36.76 13.83 6.21
C GLY A 294 -35.78 12.96 6.95
N LEU A 295 -36.25 11.92 7.64
CA LEU A 295 -35.49 11.08 8.56
C LEU A 295 -35.14 9.69 7.99
N LEU A 296 -35.29 9.49 6.68
CA LEU A 296 -34.92 8.22 6.04
C LEU A 296 -33.42 8.20 5.73
N PRO A 297 -32.60 7.38 6.42
CA PRO A 297 -31.16 7.36 6.19
C PRO A 297 -30.79 6.73 4.85
N PHE A 298 -30.05 7.47 4.02
CA PHE A 298 -29.25 6.89 2.94
C PHE A 298 -27.85 6.56 3.45
N VAL A 299 -27.45 5.30 3.32
CA VAL A 299 -26.11 4.83 3.65
C VAL A 299 -25.52 4.21 2.37
N PRO A 300 -24.42 4.77 1.83
CA PRO A 300 -23.75 4.21 0.67
C PRO A 300 -23.31 2.77 0.87
N LEU A 301 -23.21 1.99 -0.22
CA LEU A 301 -22.66 0.64 -0.15
C LEU A 301 -21.22 0.65 0.37
N ALA A 302 -20.91 -0.28 1.27
CA ALA A 302 -19.61 -0.36 1.93
C ALA A 302 -18.46 -0.53 0.92
N GLY A 303 -17.34 0.14 1.16
CA GLY A 303 -16.12 0.01 0.32
C GLY A 303 -16.11 0.88 -0.94
N LEU A 304 -17.15 1.65 -1.24
CA LEU A 304 -17.16 2.63 -2.32
C LEU A 304 -16.71 4.02 -1.80
N PRO A 305 -15.60 4.61 -2.30
CA PRO A 305 -14.94 5.78 -1.70
C PRO A 305 -15.60 7.13 -2.04
N GLY A 306 -16.89 7.19 -2.30
CA GLY A 306 -17.48 8.31 -3.03
C GLY A 306 -18.78 8.87 -2.49
N PRO A 307 -19.83 8.05 -2.37
CA PRO A 307 -21.13 8.59 -2.03
C PRO A 307 -21.18 9.05 -0.57
N ILE A 308 -21.87 10.15 -0.31
CA ILE A 308 -22.01 10.77 1.00
C ILE A 308 -23.35 10.32 1.61
N PRO A 309 -23.37 9.86 2.87
CA PRO A 309 -24.61 9.54 3.57
C PRO A 309 -25.44 10.80 3.80
N PHE A 310 -26.76 10.68 3.72
CA PHE A 310 -27.68 11.79 4.00
C PHE A 310 -29.00 11.26 4.55
N TYR A 311 -29.91 12.18 4.89
CA TYR A 311 -31.28 11.82 5.24
C TYR A 311 -32.25 12.36 4.20
N ALA A 312 -33.20 11.51 3.82
CA ALA A 312 -34.14 11.68 2.75
C ALA A 312 -35.56 11.81 3.29
N HIS A 313 -36.41 12.42 2.47
CA HIS A 313 -37.85 12.50 2.72
C HIS A 313 -38.60 11.36 2.06
N ARG A 314 -38.06 10.77 1.01
CA ARG A 314 -38.72 9.66 0.31
C ARG A 314 -37.76 8.52 0.02
N TYR A 315 -38.31 7.31 0.09
CA TYR A 315 -37.65 6.05 -0.25
C TYR A 315 -38.54 5.30 -1.25
N GLN A 316 -37.93 4.66 -2.24
CA GLN A 316 -38.63 3.83 -3.20
C GLN A 316 -37.71 2.73 -3.72
N THR A 317 -38.21 1.50 -3.81
CA THR A 317 -37.53 0.44 -4.58
C THR A 317 -38.03 0.40 -6.01
N GLY A 318 -37.21 -0.13 -6.92
CA GLY A 318 -37.65 -0.56 -8.23
C GLY A 318 -36.59 -0.38 -9.30
N GLU A 319 -37.05 -0.39 -10.55
CA GLU A 319 -36.24 -0.11 -11.72
C GLU A 319 -36.56 1.29 -12.24
N LYS A 320 -35.52 2.05 -12.59
CA LYS A 320 -35.64 3.39 -13.19
C LYS A 320 -34.67 3.51 -14.35
N SER A 321 -35.21 3.84 -15.51
CA SER A 321 -34.41 4.33 -16.64
C SER A 321 -34.31 5.84 -16.55
N VAL A 322 -33.10 6.36 -16.65
CA VAL A 322 -32.79 7.78 -16.53
C VAL A 322 -32.17 8.26 -17.84
N GLY A 323 -32.86 9.12 -18.55
CA GLY A 323 -32.41 9.73 -19.80
C GLY A 323 -31.50 10.93 -19.53
N ILE A 324 -30.21 10.66 -19.31
CA ILE A 324 -29.20 11.72 -19.21
C ILE A 324 -28.48 11.84 -20.55
N LYS A 325 -28.39 13.06 -21.11
CA LYS A 325 -27.84 13.31 -22.47
C LYS A 325 -26.47 12.69 -22.78
N VAL A 326 -25.62 12.46 -21.78
CA VAL A 326 -24.29 11.85 -21.97
C VAL A 326 -24.30 10.32 -21.97
N PHE A 327 -25.39 9.71 -21.51
CA PHE A 327 -25.56 8.26 -21.47
C PHE A 327 -26.56 7.85 -22.55
N ASP A 328 -26.17 6.87 -23.37
CA ASP A 328 -27.07 6.24 -24.32
C ASP A 328 -28.07 5.32 -23.60
N VAL A 329 -27.61 4.69 -22.50
CA VAL A 329 -28.45 3.90 -21.58
C VAL A 329 -27.98 4.17 -20.15
N LEU A 330 -28.91 4.47 -19.26
CA LEU A 330 -28.66 4.48 -17.82
C LEU A 330 -29.88 3.91 -17.10
N ASN A 331 -29.77 2.66 -16.68
CA ASN A 331 -30.81 1.97 -15.92
C ASN A 331 -30.31 1.66 -14.52
N PHE A 332 -31.16 1.88 -13.54
CA PHE A 332 -30.89 1.60 -12.14
C PHE A 332 -31.93 0.62 -11.62
N SER A 333 -31.51 -0.36 -10.83
CA SER A 333 -32.39 -1.29 -10.12
C SER A 333 -31.97 -1.36 -8.66
N GLY A 334 -32.84 -0.97 -7.73
CA GLY A 334 -32.49 -0.95 -6.31
C GLY A 334 -33.29 0.06 -5.50
N ASP A 335 -32.64 0.62 -4.49
CA ASP A 335 -33.18 1.58 -3.53
C ASP A 335 -32.86 3.01 -3.94
N PHE A 336 -33.89 3.87 -3.99
CA PHE A 336 -33.77 5.28 -4.31
C PHE A 336 -34.24 6.12 -3.12
N LEU A 337 -33.43 7.09 -2.73
CA LEU A 337 -33.73 8.03 -1.65
C LEU A 337 -33.60 9.47 -2.14
N VAL A 338 -34.55 10.34 -1.81
CA VAL A 338 -34.59 11.74 -2.28
C VAL A 338 -34.82 12.71 -1.11
N ARG A 339 -34.00 13.76 -1.02
CA ARG A 339 -34.08 14.85 -0.05
C ARG A 339 -34.55 16.14 -0.73
N GLU A 340 -35.74 16.63 -0.34
CA GLU A 340 -36.38 17.93 -0.66
C GLU A 340 -36.44 18.37 -2.16
N PRO A 341 -37.55 18.89 -2.73
CA PRO A 341 -38.95 18.89 -2.33
C PRO A 341 -39.86 18.16 -3.37
N SER A 342 -41.18 18.42 -3.33
CA SER A 342 -42.27 17.76 -4.05
C SER A 342 -41.92 17.16 -5.42
N PHE A 343 -42.09 15.84 -5.57
CA PHE A 343 -41.77 15.05 -6.77
C PHE A 343 -42.37 15.59 -8.08
N ALA A 344 -43.42 16.42 -8.01
CA ALA A 344 -44.06 17.00 -9.19
C ALA A 344 -43.10 17.85 -10.04
N ASP A 345 -42.08 18.45 -9.41
CA ASP A 345 -41.16 19.39 -10.06
C ASP A 345 -39.81 18.73 -10.45
N ILE A 346 -39.64 17.44 -10.12
CA ILE A 346 -38.46 16.63 -10.45
C ILE A 346 -38.74 15.83 -11.71
N ASP A 347 -38.00 16.13 -12.77
CA ASP A 347 -38.01 15.33 -13.99
C ASP A 347 -37.12 14.09 -13.77
N LEU A 348 -37.70 13.00 -13.26
CA LEU A 348 -36.95 11.76 -13.05
C LEU A 348 -36.51 11.10 -14.36
N ALA A 349 -37.10 11.48 -15.50
CA ALA A 349 -36.73 10.97 -16.82
C ALA A 349 -35.51 11.72 -17.37
N ASP A 350 -35.40 13.04 -17.16
CA ASP A 350 -34.16 13.81 -17.36
C ASP A 350 -33.87 14.64 -16.10
N PRO A 351 -33.16 14.04 -15.12
CA PRO A 351 -32.86 14.69 -13.85
C PRO A 351 -32.23 16.09 -13.96
N PHE A 352 -31.44 16.33 -15.02
CA PHE A 352 -30.80 17.63 -15.27
C PHE A 352 -31.78 18.70 -15.80
N ASN A 353 -32.97 18.28 -16.22
CA ASN A 353 -34.04 19.16 -16.67
C ASN A 353 -35.04 19.53 -15.55
N SER A 354 -34.79 19.11 -14.30
CA SER A 354 -35.68 19.42 -13.17
C SER A 354 -35.74 20.92 -12.88
N GLU A 355 -36.95 21.41 -12.57
CA GLU A 355 -37.18 22.85 -12.29
C GLU A 355 -36.66 23.26 -10.91
N VAL A 356 -36.48 22.29 -10.01
CA VAL A 356 -35.97 22.47 -8.65
C VAL A 356 -34.67 21.70 -8.44
N GLY A 357 -33.81 22.27 -7.59
CA GLY A 357 -32.66 21.54 -7.07
C GLY A 357 -33.11 20.44 -6.10
N TYR A 358 -32.45 19.29 -6.13
CA TYR A 358 -32.70 18.19 -5.23
C TYR A 358 -31.44 17.34 -5.03
N PHE A 359 -31.41 16.59 -3.92
CA PHE A 359 -30.33 15.65 -3.64
C PHE A 359 -30.88 14.24 -3.50
N ALA A 360 -30.33 13.28 -4.25
CA ALA A 360 -30.76 11.90 -4.22
C ALA A 360 -29.60 10.91 -4.08
N GLY A 361 -29.97 9.71 -3.65
CA GLY A 361 -29.09 8.59 -3.40
C GLY A 361 -29.66 7.34 -4.05
N PHE A 362 -28.78 6.49 -4.55
CA PHE A 362 -29.12 5.21 -5.13
C PHE A 362 -28.20 4.13 -4.56
N ASN A 363 -28.75 2.96 -4.24
CA ASN A 363 -28.00 1.73 -3.96
C ASN A 363 -28.64 0.57 -4.72
N GLY A 364 -27.84 -0.23 -5.43
CA GLY A 364 -28.33 -1.42 -6.13
C GLY A 364 -27.45 -1.81 -7.31
N HIS A 365 -28.07 -2.15 -8.44
CA HIS A 365 -27.41 -2.47 -9.70
C HIS A 365 -27.61 -1.35 -10.71
N ALA A 366 -26.62 -1.11 -11.56
CA ALA A 366 -26.74 -0.11 -12.62
C ALA A 366 -26.27 -0.69 -13.96
N GLN A 367 -27.02 -0.45 -15.02
CA GLN A 367 -26.55 -0.67 -16.39
C GLN A 367 -26.22 0.69 -16.99
N VAL A 368 -25.01 0.81 -17.52
CA VAL A 368 -24.50 2.09 -18.02
C VAL A 368 -23.91 1.90 -19.41
N ALA A 369 -24.42 2.66 -20.37
CA ALA A 369 -23.84 2.77 -21.71
C ALA A 369 -23.61 4.23 -22.11
N PHE A 370 -22.44 4.51 -22.70
CA PHE A 370 -22.04 5.85 -23.16
C PHE A 370 -21.03 5.78 -24.30
N GLY A 371 -21.15 6.72 -25.24
CA GLY A 371 -20.17 6.92 -26.30
C GLY A 371 -19.00 7.80 -25.88
N ILE A 372 -17.77 7.36 -26.19
CA ILE A 372 -16.58 8.21 -26.22
C ILE A 372 -16.24 8.50 -27.67
N LEU A 373 -16.17 9.79 -28.03
CA LEU A 373 -15.86 10.20 -29.40
C LEU A 373 -14.47 9.68 -29.82
N GLY A 374 -14.41 9.01 -30.98
CA GLY A 374 -13.17 8.45 -31.51
C GLY A 374 -12.74 7.11 -30.89
N VAL A 375 -13.48 6.60 -29.89
CA VAL A 375 -13.19 5.29 -29.27
C VAL A 375 -14.35 4.32 -29.55
N GLY A 376 -15.57 4.65 -29.13
CA GLY A 376 -16.74 3.80 -29.34
C GLY A 376 -17.76 3.87 -28.21
N LEU A 377 -18.75 2.97 -28.28
CA LEU A 377 -19.77 2.77 -27.26
C LEU A 377 -19.23 1.84 -26.18
N PHE A 378 -19.27 2.31 -24.94
CA PHE A 378 -19.03 1.50 -23.75
C PHE A 378 -20.36 1.07 -23.16
N ASP A 379 -20.43 -0.16 -22.69
CA ASP A 379 -21.62 -0.74 -22.04
C ASP A 379 -21.17 -1.75 -20.98
N PHE A 380 -21.68 -1.61 -19.76
CA PHE A 380 -21.36 -2.49 -18.64
C PHE A 380 -22.54 -2.64 -17.67
N ASP A 381 -22.62 -3.84 -17.09
CA ASP A 381 -23.43 -4.13 -15.91
C ASP A 381 -22.62 -3.93 -14.64
N LEU A 382 -23.08 -3.03 -13.78
CA LEU A 382 -22.49 -2.69 -12.50
C LEU A 382 -23.19 -3.52 -11.41
N ALA A 383 -22.50 -4.57 -10.96
CA ALA A 383 -23.01 -5.57 -10.02
C ALA A 383 -23.33 -4.98 -8.63
N GLU A 384 -22.57 -3.98 -8.18
CA GLU A 384 -22.91 -3.21 -6.98
C GLU A 384 -22.60 -1.74 -7.25
N ALA A 385 -23.64 -0.91 -7.21
CA ALA A 385 -23.59 0.49 -7.55
C ALA A 385 -24.23 1.34 -6.45
N SER A 386 -23.56 2.43 -6.12
CA SER A 386 -24.08 3.47 -5.23
C SER A 386 -23.82 4.83 -5.86
N ALA A 387 -24.84 5.67 -5.92
CA ALA A 387 -24.73 6.98 -6.55
C ALA A 387 -25.24 8.08 -5.61
N ASN A 388 -24.64 9.25 -5.72
CA ASN A 388 -25.29 10.49 -5.34
C ASN A 388 -25.61 11.31 -6.56
N TYR A 389 -26.73 12.00 -6.46
CA TYR A 389 -27.23 12.88 -7.47
C TYR A 389 -27.51 14.23 -6.83
N ASP A 390 -26.87 15.28 -7.34
CA ASP A 390 -26.95 16.63 -6.80
C ASP A 390 -27.34 17.60 -7.91
N VAL A 391 -28.56 18.11 -7.82
CA VAL A 391 -29.09 19.17 -8.68
C VAL A 391 -29.24 20.40 -7.82
N GLN A 392 -28.54 21.47 -8.19
CA GLN A 392 -28.73 22.77 -7.56
C GLN A 392 -29.66 23.64 -8.42
N PRO A 393 -30.40 24.59 -7.82
CA PRO A 393 -31.27 25.50 -8.55
C PRO A 393 -30.50 26.36 -9.56
N LEU A 394 -31.16 26.77 -10.63
CA LEU A 394 -30.60 27.59 -11.71
C LEU A 394 -30.19 29.00 -11.24
N GLN A 395 -29.00 29.13 -10.64
CA GLN A 395 -28.16 30.34 -10.73
C GLN A 395 -26.95 30.06 -11.65
N PRO A 396 -26.37 31.07 -12.33
CA PRO A 396 -25.57 30.86 -13.55
C PRO A 396 -24.19 30.20 -13.39
N ALA A 397 -23.89 29.56 -12.25
CA ALA A 397 -22.58 28.98 -11.97
C ALA A 397 -22.61 27.57 -11.34
N GLU A 398 -23.78 27.00 -11.03
CA GLU A 398 -23.85 25.70 -10.36
C GLU A 398 -24.05 24.56 -11.36
N LYS A 399 -23.03 23.70 -11.48
CA LYS A 399 -23.02 22.53 -12.37
C LYS A 399 -23.79 21.39 -11.70
N GLN A 400 -25.03 21.14 -12.12
CA GLN A 400 -25.75 19.91 -11.76
C GLN A 400 -24.85 18.70 -12.03
N ARG A 401 -24.71 17.78 -11.06
CA ARG A 401 -23.72 16.72 -11.10
C ARG A 401 -24.30 15.38 -10.65
N LEU A 402 -24.12 14.37 -11.49
CA LEU A 402 -24.25 12.97 -11.11
C LEU A 402 -22.87 12.42 -10.74
N SER A 403 -22.77 11.76 -9.60
CA SER A 403 -21.59 10.96 -9.23
C SER A 403 -22.02 9.53 -8.92
N LEU A 404 -21.56 8.60 -9.74
CA LEU A 404 -21.85 7.17 -9.61
C LEU A 404 -20.57 6.43 -9.23
N TYR A 405 -20.64 5.63 -8.19
CA TYR A 405 -19.55 4.78 -7.71
C TYR A 405 -20.02 3.34 -7.76
N ALA A 406 -19.19 2.44 -8.26
CA ALA A 406 -19.62 1.07 -8.46
C ALA A 406 -18.46 0.09 -8.40
N ARG A 407 -18.82 -1.18 -8.33
CA ARG A 407 -17.94 -2.33 -8.51
C ARG A 407 -18.31 -3.04 -9.80
N ILE A 408 -17.29 -3.43 -10.52
CA ILE A 408 -17.40 -4.22 -11.73
C ILE A 408 -16.79 -5.58 -11.42
N ALA A 409 -17.58 -6.64 -11.62
CA ALA A 409 -17.11 -8.00 -11.40
C ALA A 409 -15.95 -8.35 -12.37
N PRO A 410 -15.05 -9.28 -12.00
CA PRO A 410 -14.05 -9.80 -12.93
C PRO A 410 -14.71 -10.53 -14.10
N ASP A 411 -13.98 -10.66 -15.21
CA ASP A 411 -14.38 -11.44 -16.39
C ASP A 411 -15.72 -11.02 -17.02
N VAL A 412 -16.18 -9.80 -16.74
CA VAL A 412 -17.35 -9.24 -17.42
C VAL A 412 -16.98 -8.90 -18.86
N SER A 413 -17.88 -9.23 -19.79
CA SER A 413 -17.78 -8.71 -21.15
C SER A 413 -17.97 -7.21 -21.09
N TRP A 414 -17.03 -6.46 -21.66
CA TRP A 414 -17.21 -5.02 -21.81
C TRP A 414 -17.09 -4.55 -23.25
N GLN A 415 -17.91 -3.58 -23.64
CA GLN A 415 -17.77 -2.93 -24.93
C GLN A 415 -16.82 -1.74 -24.80
N PRO A 416 -16.00 -1.45 -25.82
CA PRO A 416 -15.97 -2.13 -27.11
C PRO A 416 -15.10 -3.41 -27.11
N ASP A 417 -15.55 -4.46 -27.80
CA ASP A 417 -14.87 -5.78 -27.85
C ASP A 417 -13.46 -5.75 -28.48
N TRP A 418 -13.15 -4.71 -29.25
CA TRP A 418 -11.82 -4.54 -29.84
C TRP A 418 -10.79 -4.07 -28.83
N LEU A 419 -11.20 -3.54 -27.66
CA LEU A 419 -10.32 -3.06 -26.62
C LEU A 419 -9.56 -4.26 -26.01
N PRO A 420 -8.23 -4.36 -26.16
CA PRO A 420 -7.48 -5.59 -25.87
C PRO A 420 -7.14 -5.76 -24.38
N ILE A 421 -7.94 -5.16 -23.49
CA ILE A 421 -7.80 -5.23 -22.04
C ILE A 421 -9.15 -5.63 -21.46
N LEU A 422 -9.19 -6.49 -20.44
CA LEU A 422 -10.40 -6.88 -19.71
C LEU A 422 -10.18 -6.83 -18.19
N PRO A 423 -11.23 -6.62 -17.38
CA PRO A 423 -11.16 -6.75 -15.93
C PRO A 423 -10.73 -8.18 -15.52
N GLN A 424 -9.62 -8.30 -14.81
CA GLN A 424 -9.15 -9.59 -14.25
C GLN A 424 -9.57 -9.74 -12.78
N THR A 425 -9.65 -8.63 -12.06
CA THR A 425 -10.17 -8.57 -10.68
C THR A 425 -11.44 -7.73 -10.65
N GLU A 426 -12.10 -7.69 -9.49
CA GLU A 426 -13.12 -6.67 -9.24
C GLU A 426 -12.50 -5.27 -9.42
N LEU A 427 -13.13 -4.42 -10.22
CA LEU A 427 -12.69 -3.03 -10.43
C LEU A 427 -13.55 -2.07 -9.62
N GLN A 428 -12.92 -1.05 -9.06
CA GLN A 428 -13.63 0.11 -8.52
C GLN A 428 -13.84 1.13 -9.63
N ALA A 429 -15.10 1.48 -9.87
CA ALA A 429 -15.51 2.45 -10.88
C ALA A 429 -16.04 3.74 -10.21
N ALA A 430 -15.67 4.88 -10.77
CA ALA A 430 -16.20 6.18 -10.40
C ALA A 430 -16.49 6.99 -11.66
N PHE A 431 -17.71 7.48 -11.78
CA PHE A 431 -18.22 8.24 -12.91
C PHE A 431 -18.69 9.60 -12.43
N THR A 432 -18.49 10.63 -13.24
CA THR A 432 -19.08 11.95 -13.03
C THR A 432 -19.62 12.48 -14.35
N ALA A 433 -20.87 12.92 -14.32
CA ALA A 433 -21.54 13.57 -15.45
C ALA A 433 -22.17 14.89 -15.00
N ASN A 434 -22.28 15.86 -15.90
CA ASN A 434 -22.98 17.12 -15.63
C ASN A 434 -23.90 17.57 -16.76
N ALA A 435 -24.71 18.59 -16.48
CA ALA A 435 -25.69 19.15 -17.42
C ALA A 435 -25.09 19.74 -18.71
N ALA A 436 -23.81 20.14 -18.68
CA ALA A 436 -23.11 20.65 -19.87
C ALA A 436 -22.71 19.51 -20.84
N GLY A 437 -22.93 18.26 -20.44
CA GLY A 437 -22.55 17.09 -21.20
C GLY A 437 -21.11 16.64 -20.93
N GLU A 438 -20.42 17.18 -19.93
CA GLU A 438 -19.09 16.71 -19.53
C GLU A 438 -19.25 15.39 -18.77
N LEU A 439 -18.62 14.34 -19.28
CA LEU A 439 -18.53 13.00 -18.71
C LEU A 439 -17.07 12.70 -18.43
N SER A 440 -16.80 12.14 -17.25
CA SER A 440 -15.50 11.57 -16.94
C SER A 440 -15.66 10.36 -16.04
N GLY A 441 -14.70 9.45 -16.11
CA GLY A 441 -14.68 8.33 -15.19
C GLY A 441 -13.32 7.71 -15.03
N LYS A 442 -13.25 6.84 -14.03
CA LYS A 442 -12.06 6.11 -13.64
C LYS A 442 -12.47 4.71 -13.20
N PHE A 443 -11.73 3.73 -13.69
CA PHE A 443 -11.70 2.37 -13.18
C PHE A 443 -10.33 2.12 -12.54
N ALA A 444 -10.29 1.37 -11.44
CA ALA A 444 -9.05 0.99 -10.79
C ALA A 444 -9.09 -0.48 -10.36
N GLY A 445 -8.00 -1.21 -10.61
CA GLY A 445 -7.84 -2.61 -10.23
C GLY A 445 -6.93 -3.36 -11.20
N GLY A 446 -7.09 -4.68 -11.23
CA GLY A 446 -6.34 -5.59 -12.09
C GLY A 446 -7.03 -5.81 -13.45
N TYR A 447 -6.25 -5.72 -14.51
CA TYR A 447 -6.65 -5.95 -15.89
C TYR A 447 -5.82 -7.06 -16.51
N ARG A 448 -6.40 -7.79 -17.46
CA ARG A 448 -5.68 -8.69 -18.35
C ARG A 448 -5.60 -8.04 -19.72
N SER A 449 -4.39 -7.88 -20.24
CA SER A 449 -4.14 -7.51 -21.63
C SER A 449 -4.01 -8.76 -22.51
N PHE A 450 -4.49 -8.67 -23.76
CA PHE A 450 -4.32 -9.69 -24.80
C PHE A 450 -3.33 -9.29 -25.88
N LEU A 451 -2.93 -8.02 -25.93
CA LEU A 451 -1.99 -7.48 -26.91
C LEU A 451 -1.01 -6.49 -26.24
N PRO A 452 0.13 -6.96 -25.72
CA PRO A 452 0.53 -8.37 -25.54
C PRO A 452 -0.19 -9.04 -24.35
N GLU A 453 -0.13 -10.37 -24.26
CA GLU A 453 -0.64 -11.09 -23.10
C GLU A 453 0.12 -10.70 -21.83
N ALA A 454 -0.56 -10.03 -20.89
CA ALA A 454 0.02 -9.60 -19.62
C ALA A 454 -1.08 -9.40 -18.56
N SER A 455 -0.73 -9.59 -17.29
CA SER A 455 -1.54 -9.09 -16.18
C SER A 455 -1.07 -7.68 -15.86
N LEU A 456 -1.99 -6.75 -15.64
CA LEU A 456 -1.74 -5.33 -15.43
C LEU A 456 -2.45 -4.87 -14.15
N GLU A 457 -1.80 -4.05 -13.34
CA GLU A 457 -2.41 -3.39 -12.18
C GLU A 457 -2.42 -1.88 -12.43
N GLY A 458 -3.59 -1.23 -12.42
CA GLY A 458 -3.62 0.17 -12.84
C GLY A 458 -4.94 0.89 -12.74
N LYS A 459 -5.02 2.00 -13.49
CA LYS A 459 -6.16 2.89 -13.58
C LYS A 459 -6.48 3.16 -15.05
N LEU A 460 -7.71 2.87 -15.44
CA LEU A 460 -8.28 3.30 -16.72
C LEU A 460 -9.09 4.57 -16.46
N ARG A 461 -8.85 5.63 -17.23
CA ARG A 461 -9.53 6.92 -17.13
C ARG A 461 -10.18 7.26 -18.45
N PHE A 462 -11.29 7.95 -18.43
CA PHE A 462 -11.90 8.45 -19.65
C PHE A 462 -12.59 9.80 -19.46
N ASP A 463 -12.77 10.48 -20.58
CA ASP A 463 -13.64 11.65 -20.75
C ASP A 463 -14.43 11.53 -22.07
N ASN A 464 -15.15 12.57 -22.47
CA ASN A 464 -15.94 12.61 -23.71
C ASN A 464 -15.17 12.24 -25.00
N SER A 465 -13.85 12.35 -25.00
CA SER A 465 -12.99 12.31 -26.19
C SER A 465 -11.77 11.41 -26.05
N SER A 466 -11.49 10.92 -24.84
CA SER A 466 -10.29 10.14 -24.59
C SER A 466 -10.52 8.99 -23.61
N LEU A 467 -9.74 7.93 -23.80
CA LEU A 467 -9.60 6.80 -22.89
C LEU A 467 -8.11 6.58 -22.64
N THR A 468 -7.66 6.57 -21.39
CA THR A 468 -6.25 6.39 -21.02
C THR A 468 -6.10 5.33 -19.95
N LEU A 469 -5.32 4.29 -20.21
CA LEU A 469 -4.85 3.31 -19.23
C LEU A 469 -3.47 3.72 -18.73
N GLU A 470 -3.30 3.82 -17.43
CA GLU A 470 -2.02 3.88 -16.74
C GLU A 470 -1.91 2.68 -15.81
N ALA A 471 -1.02 1.75 -16.12
CA ALA A 471 -0.88 0.50 -15.38
C ALA A 471 0.59 0.08 -15.23
N ARG A 472 0.84 -0.97 -14.46
CA ARG A 472 2.12 -1.68 -14.42
C ARG A 472 1.90 -3.16 -14.66
N VAL A 473 2.88 -3.84 -15.22
CA VAL A 473 2.82 -5.30 -15.38
C VAL A 473 2.85 -5.97 -14.01
N ALA A 474 1.83 -6.77 -13.71
CA ALA A 474 1.66 -7.48 -12.44
C ALA A 474 2.42 -8.82 -12.45
N ASP A 475 3.74 -8.77 -12.69
CA ASP A 475 4.66 -9.91 -12.64
C ASP A 475 5.89 -9.54 -11.80
N ALA A 476 6.29 -10.40 -10.87
CA ALA A 476 7.40 -10.14 -9.97
C ALA A 476 8.76 -10.04 -10.70
N ASP A 477 8.89 -10.69 -11.86
CA ASP A 477 10.12 -10.68 -12.66
C ASP A 477 10.09 -9.59 -13.76
N MET A 478 8.94 -8.96 -13.99
CA MET A 478 8.73 -7.94 -15.03
C MET A 478 7.81 -6.82 -14.52
N ASP A 479 8.37 -5.84 -13.82
CA ASP A 479 7.63 -4.67 -13.34
C ASP A 479 7.91 -3.47 -14.23
N PHE A 480 7.05 -3.24 -15.23
CA PHE A 480 7.20 -2.12 -16.19
C PHE A 480 5.94 -1.27 -16.26
N PRO A 481 6.06 0.07 -16.35
CA PRO A 481 4.92 0.94 -16.56
C PRO A 481 4.36 0.77 -17.98
N VAL A 482 3.04 0.70 -18.07
CA VAL A 482 2.27 0.59 -19.30
C VAL A 482 1.35 1.79 -19.39
N GLN A 483 1.40 2.47 -20.54
CA GLN A 483 0.49 3.58 -20.85
C GLN A 483 -0.18 3.33 -22.19
N VAL A 484 -1.51 3.38 -22.21
CA VAL A 484 -2.30 3.31 -23.43
C VAL A 484 -3.24 4.50 -23.48
N SER A 485 -3.33 5.21 -24.60
CA SER A 485 -4.29 6.29 -24.80
C SER A 485 -4.98 6.15 -26.14
N PHE A 486 -6.30 6.33 -26.13
CA PHE A 486 -7.14 6.45 -27.32
C PHE A 486 -7.68 7.88 -27.31
N ARG A 487 -7.35 8.67 -28.31
CA ARG A 487 -7.76 10.07 -28.41
C ARG A 487 -7.76 10.51 -29.86
N ASP A 488 -8.78 11.25 -30.26
CA ASP A 488 -8.88 11.86 -31.60
C ASP A 488 -8.73 10.83 -32.75
N GLY A 489 -9.19 9.58 -32.53
CA GLY A 489 -9.06 8.49 -33.50
C GLY A 489 -7.67 7.84 -33.55
N GLU A 490 -6.74 8.28 -32.71
CA GLU A 490 -5.40 7.74 -32.58
C GLU A 490 -5.31 6.83 -31.34
N THR A 491 -4.63 5.70 -31.49
CA THR A 491 -4.21 4.85 -30.37
C THR A 491 -2.72 5.02 -30.16
N HIS A 492 -2.28 5.22 -28.94
CA HIS A 492 -0.88 5.25 -28.55
C HIS A 492 -0.68 4.32 -27.38
N ALA A 493 0.16 3.29 -27.53
CA ALA A 493 0.47 2.33 -26.47
C ALA A 493 1.98 2.26 -26.26
N SER A 494 2.42 2.25 -25.02
CA SER A 494 3.83 2.18 -24.66
C SER A 494 4.08 1.36 -23.41
N VAL A 495 5.22 0.69 -23.40
CA VAL A 495 5.84 0.09 -22.22
C VAL A 495 7.09 0.91 -21.91
N GLY A 496 7.10 1.54 -20.74
CA GLY A 496 8.24 2.29 -20.25
C GLY A 496 9.25 1.40 -19.53
N LEU A 497 10.42 1.98 -19.25
CA LEU A 497 11.46 1.38 -18.43
C LEU A 497 11.62 2.22 -17.16
N ASP A 498 11.68 1.60 -15.99
CA ASP A 498 11.86 2.32 -14.71
C ASP A 498 13.19 3.08 -14.65
N GLU A 499 14.22 2.51 -15.27
CA GLU A 499 15.48 3.19 -15.52
C GLU A 499 15.80 3.10 -17.01
N PRO A 500 16.13 4.22 -17.68
CA PRO A 500 16.59 4.18 -19.06
C PRO A 500 17.79 3.23 -19.18
N ILE A 501 17.90 2.47 -20.27
CA ILE A 501 18.95 1.43 -20.43
C ILE A 501 20.37 1.98 -20.15
N GLY A 502 20.63 3.24 -20.52
CA GLY A 502 21.91 3.89 -20.24
C GLY A 502 22.18 4.14 -18.75
N GLY A 503 21.14 4.35 -17.93
CA GLY A 503 21.25 4.41 -16.46
C GLY A 503 21.67 3.07 -15.88
N TYR A 504 20.96 1.99 -16.24
CA TYR A 504 21.28 0.63 -15.79
C TYR A 504 22.71 0.19 -16.13
N VAL A 505 23.15 0.42 -17.37
CA VAL A 505 24.54 0.09 -17.80
C VAL A 505 25.55 0.94 -17.02
N ARG A 506 25.27 2.24 -16.82
CA ARG A 506 26.14 3.14 -16.06
C ARG A 506 26.26 2.72 -14.60
N GLY A 507 25.16 2.30 -13.96
CA GLY A 507 25.15 1.77 -12.60
C GLY A 507 26.06 0.53 -12.47
N ARG A 508 25.85 -0.47 -13.34
CA ARG A 508 26.67 -1.69 -13.37
C ARG A 508 28.17 -1.42 -13.62
N MET A 509 28.49 -0.46 -14.48
CA MET A 509 29.88 -0.09 -14.75
C MET A 509 30.51 0.67 -13.58
N ASN A 510 29.76 1.56 -12.92
CA ASN A 510 30.23 2.22 -11.70
C ASN A 510 30.51 1.22 -10.58
N ASP A 511 29.61 0.27 -10.34
CA ASP A 511 29.82 -0.80 -9.35
C ASP A 511 31.11 -1.59 -9.61
N ALA A 512 31.40 -1.87 -10.89
CA ALA A 512 32.61 -2.57 -11.29
C ALA A 512 33.88 -1.72 -11.06
N PHE A 513 33.84 -0.42 -11.34
CA PHE A 513 34.95 0.49 -11.03
C PHE A 513 35.16 0.64 -9.52
N ASP A 514 34.09 0.75 -8.74
CA ASP A 514 34.17 0.83 -7.27
C ASP A 514 34.76 -0.45 -6.65
N ASP A 515 34.56 -1.61 -7.27
CA ASP A 515 35.21 -2.86 -6.86
C ASP A 515 36.72 -2.84 -7.16
N VAL A 516 37.11 -2.32 -8.31
CA VAL A 516 38.53 -2.14 -8.68
C VAL A 516 39.22 -1.16 -7.72
N ASP A 517 38.59 -0.04 -7.39
CA ASP A 517 39.13 0.95 -6.44
C ASP A 517 39.35 0.33 -5.05
N ARG A 518 38.40 -0.47 -4.56
CA ARG A 518 38.57 -1.22 -3.30
C ARG A 518 39.76 -2.18 -3.36
N GLN A 519 39.92 -2.94 -4.42
CA GLN A 519 41.05 -3.87 -4.57
C GLN A 519 42.40 -3.14 -4.59
N ILE A 520 42.47 -1.95 -5.21
CA ILE A 520 43.68 -1.13 -5.24
C ILE A 520 44.01 -0.58 -3.85
N ALA A 521 43.00 -0.09 -3.12
CA ALA A 521 43.16 0.42 -1.76
C ALA A 521 43.64 -0.69 -0.81
N ASP A 522 43.06 -1.88 -0.91
CA ASP A 522 43.48 -3.06 -0.13
C ASP A 522 44.93 -3.44 -0.45
N ALA A 523 45.30 -3.53 -1.73
CA ALA A 523 46.66 -3.86 -2.16
C ALA A 523 47.69 -2.81 -1.70
N ARG A 524 47.31 -1.52 -1.68
CA ARG A 524 48.17 -0.44 -1.16
C ARG A 524 48.35 -0.54 0.35
N SER A 525 47.27 -0.80 1.10
CA SER A 525 47.32 -1.02 2.55
C SER A 525 48.21 -2.22 2.90
N GLU A 526 48.09 -3.31 2.14
CA GLU A 526 48.97 -4.48 2.28
C GLU A 526 50.43 -4.14 1.97
N LEU A 527 50.70 -3.32 0.94
CA LEU A 527 52.04 -2.86 0.61
C LEU A 527 52.62 -1.92 1.67
N GLU A 528 51.83 -0.97 2.20
CA GLU A 528 52.23 -0.07 3.29
C GLU A 528 52.53 -0.85 4.58
N ALA A 529 51.71 -1.85 4.90
CA ALA A 529 51.97 -2.76 6.02
C ALA A 529 53.24 -3.59 5.80
N ALA A 530 53.48 -4.07 4.57
CA ALA A 530 54.67 -4.83 4.23
C ALA A 530 55.94 -3.98 4.22
N VAL A 531 55.86 -2.68 3.91
CA VAL A 531 56.99 -1.75 3.86
C VAL A 531 57.31 -1.14 5.23
N ALA A 532 56.32 -1.05 6.14
CA ALA A 532 56.52 -0.58 7.51
C ALA A 532 57.50 -1.44 8.34
N ASP A 533 57.70 -2.71 7.95
CA ASP A 533 58.62 -3.65 8.62
C ASP A 533 60.06 -3.63 8.03
N TYR A 534 60.35 -2.86 6.97
CA TYR A 534 61.66 -2.80 6.32
C TYR A 534 62.51 -1.59 6.76
N GLU A 535 63.06 -1.62 7.98
CA GLU A 535 64.33 -0.93 8.29
C GLU A 535 65.48 -1.91 8.04
N PHE A 536 66.15 -1.82 6.89
CA PHE A 536 67.30 -2.68 6.59
C PHE A 536 68.60 -1.99 7.02
N GLU A 537 68.98 -2.11 8.29
CA GLU A 537 70.37 -1.88 8.71
C GLU A 537 71.22 -3.09 8.30
N LEU A 538 72.12 -2.92 7.32
CA LEU A 538 73.21 -3.87 7.04
C LEU A 538 74.30 -3.73 8.10
N SER A 539 73.95 -3.96 9.36
CA SER A 539 74.87 -4.13 10.49
C SER A 539 74.85 -5.61 10.94
N LEU A 540 75.98 -6.13 11.42
CA LEU A 540 76.05 -7.48 12.00
C LEU A 540 75.02 -7.68 13.13
N ARG A 541 74.62 -6.57 13.78
CA ARG A 541 73.55 -6.52 14.78
C ARG A 541 72.17 -6.71 14.15
N GLY A 542 71.82 -5.94 13.11
CA GLY A 542 70.55 -6.09 12.38
C GLY A 542 70.35 -7.50 11.80
N LEU A 543 71.41 -8.08 11.24
CA LEU A 543 71.35 -9.47 10.77
C LEU A 543 71.14 -10.47 11.92
N ARG A 544 71.81 -10.30 13.06
CA ARG A 544 71.62 -11.17 14.25
C ARG A 544 70.22 -11.03 14.85
N GLU A 545 69.59 -9.86 14.74
CA GLU A 545 68.20 -9.63 15.14
C GLU A 545 67.21 -10.28 14.17
N ALA A 546 67.51 -10.30 12.87
CA ALA A 546 66.66 -10.92 11.84
C ALA A 546 66.75 -12.46 11.81
N ILE A 547 67.92 -13.04 12.06
CA ILE A 547 68.17 -14.50 11.98
C ILE A 547 67.16 -15.33 12.81
N PRO A 548 66.82 -15.00 14.07
CA PRO A 548 65.82 -15.73 14.84
C PRO A 548 64.45 -15.83 14.15
N GLY A 549 63.98 -14.75 13.52
CA GLY A 549 62.70 -14.73 12.80
C GLY A 549 62.73 -15.54 11.51
N ILE A 550 63.78 -15.37 10.70
CA ILE A 550 63.98 -16.13 9.46
C ILE A 550 64.07 -17.63 9.77
N THR A 551 64.87 -18.01 10.76
CA THR A 551 65.04 -19.41 11.16
C THR A 551 63.78 -19.98 11.79
N SER A 552 63.03 -19.24 12.62
CA SER A 552 61.79 -19.76 13.23
C SER A 552 60.70 -20.02 12.20
N ASN A 553 60.57 -19.14 11.20
CA ASN A 553 59.59 -19.30 10.13
C ASN A 553 59.93 -20.49 9.24
N ALA A 554 61.20 -20.61 8.83
CA ALA A 554 61.70 -21.73 8.05
C ALA A 554 61.56 -23.07 8.80
N ILE A 555 61.91 -23.12 10.10
CA ILE A 555 61.73 -24.31 10.93
C ILE A 555 60.25 -24.69 11.03
N SER A 556 59.36 -23.73 11.28
CA SER A 556 57.92 -23.98 11.39
C SER A 556 57.34 -24.52 10.08
N ALA A 557 57.73 -23.93 8.95
CA ALA A 557 57.31 -24.39 7.62
C ALA A 557 57.81 -25.81 7.31
N LEU A 558 59.04 -26.15 7.71
CA LEU A 558 59.60 -27.49 7.57
C LEU A 558 58.90 -28.51 8.50
N GLN A 559 58.64 -28.14 9.76
CA GLN A 559 57.99 -29.01 10.74
C GLN A 559 56.54 -29.35 10.38
N ALA A 560 55.88 -28.54 9.55
CA ALA A 560 54.56 -28.85 8.99
C ALA A 560 54.59 -29.91 7.86
N VAL A 561 55.73 -30.08 7.17
CA VAL A 561 55.86 -30.99 6.01
C VAL A 561 55.48 -32.44 6.33
N PRO A 562 55.93 -33.08 7.44
CA PRO A 562 55.55 -34.45 7.76
C PRO A 562 54.04 -34.67 7.85
N ASP A 563 53.29 -33.67 8.30
CA ASP A 563 51.85 -33.77 8.51
C ASP A 563 51.09 -33.59 7.19
N GLN A 564 51.61 -32.74 6.29
CA GLN A 564 51.17 -32.64 4.91
C GLN A 564 51.44 -33.95 4.13
N VAL A 565 52.61 -34.57 4.34
CA VAL A 565 52.94 -35.87 3.75
C VAL A 565 52.01 -36.95 4.28
N TYR A 566 51.72 -36.95 5.59
CA TYR A 566 50.79 -37.89 6.21
C TYR A 566 49.39 -37.79 5.59
N SER A 567 48.82 -36.59 5.52
CA SER A 567 47.46 -36.38 4.99
C SER A 567 47.37 -36.76 3.51
N SER A 568 48.36 -36.34 2.70
CA SER A 568 48.40 -36.63 1.27
C SER A 568 48.55 -38.13 0.99
N VAL A 569 49.50 -38.82 1.64
CA VAL A 569 49.72 -40.26 1.43
C VAL A 569 48.51 -41.07 1.94
N ARG A 570 47.92 -40.70 3.08
CA ARG A 570 46.70 -41.36 3.59
C ARG A 570 45.56 -41.27 2.59
N SER A 571 45.31 -40.09 2.04
CA SER A 571 44.26 -39.88 1.03
C SER A 571 44.53 -40.70 -0.23
N GLN A 572 45.75 -40.60 -0.79
CA GLN A 572 46.11 -41.28 -2.03
C GLN A 572 46.05 -42.81 -1.91
N VAL A 573 46.48 -43.37 -0.77
CA VAL A 573 46.40 -44.83 -0.53
C VAL A 573 44.95 -45.26 -0.36
N ARG A 574 44.13 -44.49 0.39
CA ARG A 574 42.70 -44.78 0.56
C ARG A 574 41.96 -44.73 -0.77
N ASP A 575 42.22 -43.71 -1.59
CA ASP A 575 41.63 -43.56 -2.92
C ASP A 575 42.05 -44.68 -3.86
N GLU A 576 43.32 -45.09 -3.87
CA GLU A 576 43.78 -46.19 -4.71
C GLU A 576 43.11 -47.52 -4.33
N ILE A 577 42.96 -47.79 -3.02
CA ILE A 577 42.24 -48.97 -2.54
C ILE A 577 40.76 -48.90 -2.93
N ASN A 578 40.14 -47.72 -2.86
CA ASN A 578 38.74 -47.52 -3.25
C ASN A 578 38.50 -47.62 -4.76
N ARG A 579 39.42 -47.13 -5.59
CA ARG A 579 39.34 -47.20 -7.06
C ARG A 579 39.47 -48.62 -7.57
N ARG A 580 40.37 -49.41 -6.96
CA ARG A 580 40.62 -50.80 -7.34
C ARG A 580 39.57 -51.77 -6.77
N ARG A 581 38.27 -51.47 -6.90
CA ARG A 581 37.16 -52.35 -6.43
C ARG A 581 37.29 -53.75 -7.04
N TYR A 582 37.98 -54.65 -6.34
CA TYR A 582 38.04 -56.06 -6.68
C TYR A 582 37.04 -56.80 -5.80
N CYS A 583 35.95 -57.25 -6.43
CA CYS A 583 35.07 -58.26 -5.87
C CYS A 583 35.34 -59.55 -6.65
N VAL A 584 35.91 -60.56 -5.99
CA VAL A 584 36.03 -61.90 -6.56
C VAL A 584 35.15 -62.82 -5.73
N LEU A 585 34.22 -63.50 -6.38
CA LEU A 585 33.25 -64.42 -5.75
C LEU A 585 32.38 -63.78 -4.65
N GLY A 586 32.00 -62.51 -4.82
CA GLY A 586 31.03 -61.84 -3.94
C GLY A 586 31.58 -61.36 -2.59
N VAL A 587 32.85 -61.59 -2.27
CA VAL A 587 33.52 -60.98 -1.11
C VAL A 587 34.29 -59.76 -1.58
N CYS A 588 33.76 -58.58 -1.31
CA CYS A 588 34.39 -57.32 -1.70
C CYS A 588 35.45 -56.88 -0.67
N THR A 589 36.37 -56.03 -1.15
CA THR A 589 37.46 -55.30 -0.47
C THR A 589 37.37 -55.14 1.07
N PRO A 590 38.53 -55.05 1.78
CA PRO A 590 38.56 -54.92 3.24
C PRO A 590 37.57 -53.89 3.80
N SER A 591 37.01 -54.15 4.99
CA SER A 591 36.10 -53.23 5.69
C SER A 591 36.66 -51.81 5.72
N ASP A 592 35.79 -50.79 5.81
CA ASP A 592 36.24 -49.40 5.93
C ASP A 592 37.29 -49.21 7.04
N SER A 593 37.10 -49.87 8.18
CA SER A 593 38.07 -49.88 9.29
C SER A 593 39.44 -50.44 8.91
N LYS A 594 39.50 -51.52 8.11
CA LYS A 594 40.76 -52.13 7.69
C LYS A 594 41.43 -51.32 6.58
N ARG A 595 40.66 -50.70 5.67
CA ARG A 595 41.16 -49.73 4.69
C ARG A 595 41.80 -48.53 5.36
N ASP A 596 41.13 -47.98 6.37
CA ASP A 596 41.65 -46.85 7.13
C ASP A 596 42.91 -47.20 7.94
N SER A 597 42.97 -48.39 8.53
CA SER A 597 44.17 -48.86 9.23
C SER A 597 45.37 -48.99 8.29
N ILE A 598 45.18 -49.53 7.07
CA ILE A 598 46.25 -49.67 6.08
C ILE A 598 46.74 -48.30 5.60
N ALA A 599 45.81 -47.41 5.24
CA ALA A 599 46.15 -46.06 4.79
C ALA A 599 46.87 -45.25 5.88
N SER A 600 46.44 -45.38 7.14
CA SER A 600 47.07 -44.68 8.27
C SER A 600 48.46 -45.25 8.60
N SER A 601 48.66 -46.57 8.46
CA SER A 601 49.98 -47.20 8.61
C SER A 601 50.96 -46.74 7.52
N ALA A 602 50.51 -46.72 6.26
CA ALA A 602 51.29 -46.19 5.13
C ALA A 602 51.71 -44.74 5.36
N ALA A 603 50.75 -43.91 5.75
CA ALA A 603 50.96 -42.49 6.03
C ALA A 603 51.89 -42.26 7.22
N SER A 604 51.81 -43.10 8.26
CA SER A 604 52.72 -43.01 9.41
C SER A 604 54.17 -43.31 9.03
N SER A 605 54.39 -44.32 8.17
CA SER A 605 55.71 -44.61 7.61
C SER A 605 56.22 -43.45 6.74
N ALA A 606 55.36 -42.88 5.89
CA ALA A 606 55.70 -41.70 5.07
C ALA A 606 56.08 -40.49 5.94
N ARG A 607 55.31 -40.22 7.01
CA ARG A 607 55.58 -39.15 7.98
C ARG A 607 56.93 -39.32 8.65
N SER A 608 57.31 -40.55 9.02
CA SER A 608 58.62 -40.84 9.62
C SER A 608 59.77 -40.61 8.65
N GLN A 609 59.61 -41.00 7.37
CA GLN A 609 60.61 -40.72 6.33
C GLN A 609 60.75 -39.22 6.07
N ALA A 610 59.63 -38.50 5.97
CA ALA A 610 59.62 -37.04 5.80
C ALA A 610 60.32 -36.33 6.97
N ARG A 611 60.04 -36.72 8.22
CA ARG A 611 60.74 -36.20 9.42
C ARG A 611 62.24 -36.41 9.33
N SER A 612 62.67 -37.60 8.93
CA SER A 612 64.09 -37.92 8.79
C SER A 612 64.76 -37.12 7.68
N ALA A 613 64.04 -36.85 6.59
CA ALA A 613 64.56 -36.09 5.45
C ALA A 613 64.74 -34.59 5.75
N ILE A 614 63.85 -33.99 6.55
CA ILE A 614 63.94 -32.57 6.90
C ILE A 614 64.90 -32.28 8.08
N ALA A 615 65.24 -33.28 8.90
CA ALA A 615 66.03 -33.09 10.11
C ALA A 615 67.37 -32.34 9.86
N PRO A 616 68.18 -32.67 8.83
CA PRO A 616 69.44 -31.95 8.58
C PRO A 616 69.27 -30.47 8.23
N TYR A 617 68.08 -30.07 7.75
CA TYR A 617 67.74 -28.69 7.41
C TYR A 617 67.33 -27.92 8.66
N VAL A 618 66.51 -28.53 9.51
CA VAL A 618 66.11 -27.98 10.81
C VAL A 618 67.34 -27.81 11.71
N ASP A 619 68.22 -28.81 11.79
CA ASP A 619 69.45 -28.75 12.60
C ASP A 619 70.36 -27.59 12.17
N ALA A 620 70.50 -27.34 10.86
CA ALA A 620 71.30 -26.23 10.34
C ALA A 620 70.70 -24.86 10.72
N LEU A 621 69.37 -24.72 10.63
CA LEU A 621 68.66 -23.49 11.03
C LEU A 621 68.73 -23.26 12.55
N GLU A 622 68.62 -24.31 13.35
CA GLU A 622 68.74 -24.22 14.81
C GLU A 622 70.16 -23.86 15.25
N GLU A 623 71.19 -24.43 14.60
CA GLU A 623 72.59 -24.07 14.86
C GLU A 623 72.87 -22.62 14.45
N LEU A 624 72.37 -22.16 13.29
CA LEU A 624 72.47 -20.76 12.88
C LEU A 624 71.83 -19.83 13.91
N ARG A 625 70.60 -20.14 14.34
CA ARG A 625 69.90 -19.38 15.38
C ARG A 625 70.71 -19.34 16.68
N ARG A 626 71.29 -20.47 17.08
CA ARG A 626 72.09 -20.58 18.30
C ARG A 626 73.36 -19.73 18.21
N ARG A 627 74.08 -19.74 17.07
CA ARG A 627 75.29 -18.94 16.85
C ARG A 627 75.00 -17.44 16.80
N ALA A 628 73.87 -17.05 16.20
CA ALA A 628 73.46 -15.66 16.14
C ALA A 628 73.15 -15.05 17.52
N ALA A 629 72.77 -15.88 18.49
CA ALA A 629 72.48 -15.47 19.86
C ALA A 629 73.71 -15.42 20.79
N GLN A 630 74.90 -15.81 20.33
CA GLN A 630 76.13 -15.76 21.14
C GLN A 630 76.73 -14.35 21.12
N GLU A 631 77.39 -13.97 22.22
CA GLU A 631 78.16 -12.72 22.27
C GLU A 631 79.27 -12.72 21.21
N ASP A 632 79.57 -11.53 20.70
CA ASP A 632 80.43 -11.37 19.53
C ASP A 632 81.91 -11.50 19.89
N ASP A 633 82.57 -12.55 19.39
CA ASP A 633 84.02 -12.70 19.40
C ASP A 633 84.51 -13.36 18.10
N ASP A 634 85.82 -13.32 17.84
CA ASP A 634 86.42 -13.85 16.61
C ASP A 634 86.11 -15.34 16.38
N THR A 635 85.96 -16.12 17.46
CA THR A 635 85.63 -17.55 17.41
C THR A 635 84.16 -17.76 17.05
N VAL A 636 83.27 -16.93 17.61
CA VAL A 636 81.83 -16.92 17.33
C VAL A 636 81.56 -16.44 15.90
N ARG A 637 82.29 -15.44 15.40
CA ARG A 637 82.16 -14.97 14.00
C ARG A 637 82.54 -16.05 13.00
N ALA A 638 83.65 -16.75 13.23
CA ALA A 638 84.03 -17.90 12.41
C ALA A 638 82.96 -19.00 12.45
N ALA A 639 82.44 -19.33 13.64
CA ALA A 639 81.39 -20.34 13.78
C ALA A 639 80.04 -19.92 13.18
N LEU A 640 79.68 -18.62 13.25
CA LEU A 640 78.47 -18.06 12.65
C LEU A 640 78.57 -18.08 11.12
N ARG A 641 79.75 -17.80 10.56
CA ARG A 641 80.01 -17.92 9.13
C ARG A 641 79.74 -19.34 8.61
N GLU A 642 80.29 -20.34 9.29
CA GLU A 642 80.08 -21.74 8.92
C GLU A 642 78.60 -22.14 9.02
N ALA A 643 77.88 -21.63 10.02
CA ALA A 643 76.44 -21.87 10.15
C ALA A 643 75.63 -21.21 9.03
N LEU A 644 75.99 -19.99 8.61
CA LEU A 644 75.36 -19.29 7.48
C LEU A 644 75.56 -20.07 6.17
N TYR A 645 76.78 -20.52 5.87
CA TYR A 645 77.02 -21.38 4.70
C TYR A 645 76.27 -22.71 4.79
N ALA A 646 76.21 -23.33 5.96
CA ALA A 646 75.49 -24.60 6.15
C ALA A 646 73.99 -24.48 5.84
N VAL A 647 73.37 -23.34 6.14
CA VAL A 647 71.98 -23.03 5.78
C VAL A 647 71.85 -22.70 4.29
N TYR A 648 72.76 -21.90 3.73
CA TYR A 648 72.75 -21.58 2.29
C TYR A 648 72.87 -22.84 1.40
N ASP A 649 73.75 -23.77 1.77
CA ASP A 649 73.91 -25.05 1.05
C ASP A 649 72.66 -25.92 1.13
N ARG A 650 71.84 -25.71 2.16
CA ARG A 650 70.58 -26.42 2.44
C ARG A 650 69.36 -25.57 2.10
N ARG A 651 69.49 -24.52 1.29
CA ARG A 651 68.39 -23.61 0.94
C ARG A 651 67.23 -24.26 0.19
N HIS A 652 67.44 -25.44 -0.38
CA HIS A 652 66.43 -26.15 -1.16
C HIS A 652 66.39 -27.64 -0.78
N ILE A 653 65.19 -28.18 -0.63
CA ILE A 653 64.97 -29.61 -0.41
C ILE A 653 64.26 -30.22 -1.61
N ASP A 654 64.87 -31.26 -2.17
CA ASP A 654 64.26 -32.12 -3.19
C ASP A 654 64.39 -33.58 -2.75
N TYR A 655 63.34 -34.12 -2.15
CA TYR A 655 63.31 -35.48 -1.61
C TYR A 655 61.99 -36.17 -1.93
N THR A 656 62.05 -37.43 -2.39
CA THR A 656 60.86 -38.23 -2.68
C THR A 656 60.65 -39.32 -1.64
N VAL A 657 59.60 -39.19 -0.84
CA VAL A 657 59.12 -40.23 0.07
C VAL A 657 58.42 -41.30 -0.76
N LYS A 658 58.80 -42.57 -0.59
CA LYS A 658 58.16 -43.71 -1.26
C LYS A 658 57.65 -44.69 -0.21
N VAL A 659 56.36 -45.03 -0.29
CA VAL A 659 55.75 -46.04 0.59
C VAL A 659 55.07 -47.09 -0.26
N THR A 660 55.35 -48.35 0.06
CA THR A 660 54.69 -49.52 -0.50
C THR A 660 53.91 -50.21 0.61
N VAL A 661 52.62 -50.42 0.38
CA VAL A 661 51.76 -51.19 1.27
C VAL A 661 51.19 -52.41 0.59
N ASN A 662 51.15 -53.51 1.32
CA ASN A 662 50.57 -54.76 0.88
C ASN A 662 49.16 -54.87 1.46
N VAL A 663 48.17 -55.06 0.60
CA VAL A 663 46.76 -55.21 0.94
C VAL A 663 46.40 -56.68 0.73
N ASP A 664 46.21 -57.41 1.82
CA ASP A 664 45.75 -58.80 1.76
C ASP A 664 44.24 -58.83 1.51
N VAL A 665 43.85 -59.41 0.37
CA VAL A 665 42.48 -59.82 0.04
C VAL A 665 42.37 -61.34 0.11
N VAL A 666 41.15 -61.88 0.15
CA VAL A 666 40.84 -63.29 0.49
C VAL A 666 41.67 -64.33 -0.28
N ILE A 667 42.11 -64.02 -1.50
CA ILE A 667 42.86 -64.93 -2.38
C ILE A 667 44.17 -64.35 -2.96
N ALA A 668 44.58 -63.13 -2.59
CA ALA A 668 45.79 -62.48 -3.12
C ALA A 668 46.29 -61.33 -2.24
N THR A 669 47.57 -60.98 -2.34
CA THR A 669 48.14 -59.76 -1.75
C THR A 669 48.43 -58.74 -2.85
N ILE A 670 47.93 -57.52 -2.70
CA ILE A 670 48.10 -56.45 -3.69
C ILE A 670 49.07 -55.41 -3.12
N SER A 671 50.17 -55.15 -3.84
CA SER A 671 51.09 -54.07 -3.48
C SER A 671 50.67 -52.74 -4.10
N VAL A 672 50.48 -51.73 -3.27
CA VAL A 672 50.20 -50.35 -3.67
C VAL A 672 51.41 -49.49 -3.28
N SER A 673 52.07 -48.90 -4.28
CA SER A 673 53.17 -47.97 -4.08
C SER A 673 52.71 -46.54 -4.37
N LYS A 674 52.96 -45.62 -3.43
CA LYS A 674 52.72 -44.18 -3.61
C LYS A 674 53.98 -43.39 -3.26
N SER A 675 54.18 -42.31 -3.98
CA SER A 675 55.32 -41.40 -3.80
C SER A 675 54.85 -39.98 -3.59
N TYR A 676 55.49 -39.27 -2.67
CA TYR A 676 55.29 -37.84 -2.45
C TYR A 676 56.64 -37.13 -2.58
N ARG A 677 56.72 -36.15 -3.47
CA ARG A 677 57.93 -35.35 -3.67
C ARG A 677 57.84 -34.07 -2.85
N ILE A 678 58.76 -33.90 -1.93
CA ILE A 678 59.02 -32.67 -1.20
C ILE A 678 60.00 -31.89 -2.08
N ASN A 679 59.52 -30.87 -2.78
CA ASN A 679 60.34 -29.99 -3.61
C ASN A 679 59.98 -28.55 -3.23
N ARG A 680 60.80 -27.91 -2.40
CA ARG A 680 60.55 -26.55 -1.93
C ARG A 680 61.82 -25.86 -1.47
N ASP A 681 61.78 -24.55 -1.52
CA ASP A 681 62.78 -23.72 -0.86
C ASP A 681 62.54 -23.73 0.65
N VAL A 682 63.64 -23.82 1.39
CA VAL A 682 63.69 -23.83 2.86
C VAL A 682 63.71 -22.40 3.40
N ILE A 683 64.37 -21.51 2.67
CA ILE A 683 64.45 -20.07 2.87
C ILE A 683 64.19 -19.40 1.51
N SER A 684 63.70 -18.16 1.49
CA SER A 684 63.41 -17.50 0.22
C SER A 684 64.68 -17.25 -0.60
N ALA A 685 64.54 -17.00 -1.91
CA ALA A 685 65.69 -16.65 -2.75
C ALA A 685 66.38 -15.35 -2.30
N GLY A 686 65.61 -14.39 -1.75
CA GLY A 686 66.12 -13.18 -1.12
C GLY A 686 66.93 -13.50 0.14
N ASP A 687 66.32 -14.21 1.10
CA ASP A 687 66.99 -14.61 2.34
C ASP A 687 68.26 -15.43 2.07
N ALA A 688 68.26 -16.28 1.03
CA ALA A 688 69.43 -17.07 0.64
C ALA A 688 70.55 -16.18 0.08
N ALA A 689 70.22 -15.16 -0.72
CA ALA A 689 71.20 -14.21 -1.21
C ALA A 689 71.77 -13.37 -0.04
N ASP A 690 70.93 -12.96 0.89
CA ASP A 690 71.31 -12.17 2.06
C ASP A 690 72.17 -12.99 3.03
N ILE A 691 71.82 -14.26 3.29
CA ILE A 691 72.62 -15.19 4.09
C ILE A 691 73.99 -15.44 3.45
N LEU A 692 74.06 -15.59 2.12
CA LEU A 692 75.33 -15.76 1.42
C LEU A 692 76.19 -14.50 1.49
N ALA A 693 75.61 -13.34 1.19
CA ALA A 693 76.29 -12.05 1.27
C ALA A 693 76.77 -11.78 2.71
N ALA A 694 75.99 -12.16 3.72
CA ALA A 694 76.39 -12.09 5.11
C ALA A 694 77.58 -13.02 5.42
N ALA A 695 77.54 -14.27 4.97
CA ALA A 695 78.63 -15.22 5.18
C ALA A 695 79.95 -14.73 4.55
N ASP A 696 79.87 -14.18 3.34
CA ASP A 696 81.03 -13.68 2.59
C ASP A 696 81.64 -12.40 3.20
N ASN A 697 80.84 -11.61 3.92
CA ASN A 697 81.24 -10.30 4.45
C ASN A 697 81.39 -10.24 5.98
N ILE A 698 81.10 -11.32 6.71
CA ILE A 698 81.11 -11.34 8.18
C ILE A 698 82.45 -10.92 8.81
N GLU A 699 83.57 -11.13 8.09
CA GLU A 699 84.92 -10.71 8.52
C GLU A 699 85.22 -9.23 8.19
N ARG A 700 84.38 -8.57 7.38
CA ARG A 700 84.58 -7.23 6.81
C ARG A 700 83.67 -6.14 7.38
N ILE A 701 82.73 -6.48 8.26
CA ILE A 701 81.77 -5.53 8.84
C ILE A 701 82.34 -4.98 10.17
N PRO A 702 82.88 -3.75 10.22
CA PRO A 702 83.10 -3.06 11.49
C PRO A 702 81.75 -2.68 12.12
N GLU A 703 81.71 -2.61 13.44
CA GLU A 703 80.52 -2.28 14.22
C GLU A 703 80.04 -0.87 13.84
N THR A 704 78.83 -0.77 13.26
CA THR A 704 78.02 0.43 12.99
C THR A 704 78.38 1.31 11.78
N SER A 705 77.44 1.40 10.82
CA SER A 705 77.28 2.60 9.97
C SER A 705 75.81 2.73 9.56
N GLU A 706 75.16 3.78 10.07
CA GLU A 706 73.78 4.20 9.79
C GLU A 706 73.69 4.84 8.39
N GLU A 707 73.00 4.21 7.43
CA GLU A 707 72.46 4.87 6.23
C GLU A 707 71.16 4.18 5.79
N VAL A 708 70.02 4.87 5.94
CA VAL A 708 68.66 4.40 5.62
C VAL A 708 68.20 5.00 4.29
N ILE A 709 67.72 4.17 3.35
CA ILE A 709 67.03 4.60 2.12
C ILE A 709 65.51 4.48 2.33
N ALA A 710 64.77 5.57 2.18
CA ALA A 710 63.34 5.66 2.49
C ALA A 710 62.44 4.98 1.43
N ALA A 711 61.94 3.79 1.75
CA ALA A 711 61.00 3.02 0.92
C ALA A 711 59.64 3.71 0.68
N GLN A 712 59.26 4.68 1.53
CA GLN A 712 58.00 5.42 1.43
C GLN A 712 57.85 6.20 0.11
N ALA A 713 58.96 6.68 -0.47
CA ALA A 713 58.93 7.45 -1.72
C ALA A 713 58.52 6.61 -2.95
N VAL A 714 58.63 5.27 -2.88
CA VAL A 714 58.23 4.36 -3.98
C VAL A 714 56.73 4.08 -3.94
N VAL A 715 56.16 3.96 -2.74
CA VAL A 715 54.71 3.77 -2.53
C VAL A 715 53.96 5.03 -2.99
N ASP A 716 54.48 6.21 -2.66
CA ASP A 716 53.86 7.50 -3.02
C ASP A 716 53.91 7.82 -4.54
N ALA A 717 54.68 7.06 -5.33
CA ALA A 717 54.88 7.30 -6.76
C ALA A 717 54.06 6.38 -7.70
N LEU A 718 53.19 5.51 -7.17
CA LEU A 718 52.37 4.58 -7.99
C LEU A 718 51.11 5.29 -8.53
N PRO A 719 50.94 5.45 -9.86
CA PRO A 719 49.87 6.26 -10.45
C PRO A 719 48.58 5.44 -10.72
N LEU A 720 48.18 4.54 -9.82
CA LEU A 720 47.06 3.63 -10.09
C LEU A 720 45.67 4.29 -10.00
N GLU A 721 45.45 5.19 -9.04
CA GLU A 721 44.15 5.86 -8.87
C GLU A 721 43.83 6.80 -10.04
N GLU A 722 44.80 7.61 -10.50
CA GLU A 722 44.60 8.52 -11.63
C GLU A 722 44.25 7.78 -12.94
N ALA A 723 44.79 6.57 -13.14
CA ALA A 723 44.50 5.76 -14.32
C ALA A 723 43.08 5.15 -14.29
N VAL A 724 42.61 4.72 -13.12
CA VAL A 724 41.23 4.22 -12.95
C VAL A 724 40.23 5.37 -13.08
N ASP A 725 40.53 6.53 -12.52
CA ASP A 725 39.70 7.74 -12.68
C ASP A 725 39.64 8.21 -14.14
N ALA A 726 40.75 8.17 -14.88
CA ALA A 726 40.77 8.49 -16.29
C ALA A 726 39.90 7.51 -17.12
N ALA A 727 39.99 6.21 -16.83
CA ALA A 727 39.17 5.17 -17.47
C ALA A 727 37.68 5.33 -17.14
N ARG A 728 37.36 5.64 -15.87
CA ARG A 728 35.99 5.93 -15.40
C ARG A 728 35.42 7.14 -16.16
N GLN A 729 36.19 8.20 -16.32
CA GLN A 729 35.76 9.40 -17.08
C GLN A 729 35.58 9.13 -18.58
N GLU A 730 36.44 8.31 -19.19
CA GLU A 730 36.34 7.98 -20.62
C GLU A 730 35.14 7.09 -20.92
N VAL A 731 34.89 6.09 -20.08
CA VAL A 731 33.68 5.27 -20.12
C VAL A 731 32.44 6.12 -19.87
N ALA A 732 32.44 7.00 -18.87
CA ALA A 732 31.32 7.90 -18.60
C ALA A 732 31.01 8.82 -19.79
N ARG A 733 32.05 9.34 -20.47
CA ARG A 733 31.90 10.13 -21.71
C ARG A 733 31.32 9.30 -22.86
N GLY A 734 31.76 8.05 -23.03
CA GLY A 734 31.20 7.14 -24.04
C GLY A 734 29.73 6.79 -23.77
N LEU A 735 29.39 6.48 -22.51
CA LEU A 735 28.02 6.18 -22.09
C LEU A 735 27.09 7.39 -22.16
N ALA A 736 27.61 8.61 -22.01
CA ALA A 736 26.82 9.83 -22.15
C ALA A 736 26.40 10.12 -23.61
N GLN A 737 27.08 9.51 -24.59
CA GLN A 737 26.75 9.65 -26.01
C GLN A 737 25.74 8.60 -26.50
N ILE A 738 25.41 7.60 -25.68
CA ILE A 738 24.42 6.57 -26.04
C ILE A 738 23.03 7.10 -25.66
N PRO A 739 22.11 7.31 -26.64
CA PRO A 739 20.77 7.76 -26.33
C PRO A 739 20.06 6.72 -25.47
N THR A 740 19.51 7.15 -24.33
CA THR A 740 18.97 6.22 -23.35
C THR A 740 17.52 5.91 -23.68
N LEU A 741 17.25 4.71 -24.17
CA LEU A 741 15.88 4.25 -24.41
C LEU A 741 15.07 4.31 -23.11
N SER A 742 13.92 4.98 -23.14
CA SER A 742 13.03 5.19 -21.98
C SER A 742 11.68 4.49 -22.14
N ALA A 743 11.19 4.34 -23.37
CA ALA A 743 9.98 3.56 -23.66
C ALA A 743 10.00 3.02 -25.10
N VAL A 744 9.28 1.94 -25.32
CA VAL A 744 8.97 1.41 -26.66
C VAL A 744 7.47 1.24 -26.77
N GLY A 745 6.94 1.38 -27.97
CA GLY A 745 5.51 1.31 -28.16
C GLY A 745 5.07 1.30 -29.61
N TYR A 746 3.78 1.49 -29.80
CA TYR A 746 3.16 1.61 -31.10
C TYR A 746 2.08 2.68 -31.11
N SER A 747 1.88 3.28 -32.27
CA SER A 747 0.76 4.15 -32.55
C SER A 747 -0.06 3.63 -33.72
N VAL A 748 -1.39 3.78 -33.62
CA VAL A 748 -2.35 3.46 -34.67
C VAL A 748 -3.09 4.72 -35.05
N VAL A 749 -2.96 5.15 -36.31
CA VAL A 749 -3.66 6.31 -36.86
C VAL A 749 -4.36 5.85 -38.13
N ASP A 750 -5.68 6.03 -38.23
CA ASP A 750 -6.50 5.58 -39.38
C ASP A 750 -6.28 4.09 -39.75
N GLY A 751 -6.01 3.24 -38.75
CA GLY A 751 -5.74 1.81 -38.94
C GLY A 751 -4.33 1.47 -39.44
N GLN A 752 -3.44 2.46 -39.60
CA GLN A 752 -2.03 2.25 -39.90
C GLN A 752 -1.21 2.12 -38.62
N TYR A 753 -0.45 1.03 -38.50
CA TYR A 753 0.41 0.75 -37.35
C TYR A 753 1.82 1.28 -37.59
N SER A 754 2.36 1.97 -36.60
CA SER A 754 3.74 2.46 -36.55
C SER A 754 4.34 2.09 -35.20
N GLY A 755 5.58 1.58 -35.20
CA GLY A 755 6.33 1.35 -33.98
C GLY A 755 7.16 2.57 -33.63
N PHE A 756 7.39 2.83 -32.34
CA PHE A 756 8.26 3.92 -31.92
C PHE A 756 9.16 3.53 -30.74
N ALA A 757 10.30 4.21 -30.65
CA ALA A 757 11.10 4.28 -29.43
C ALA A 757 11.16 5.72 -28.93
N ARG A 758 11.01 5.87 -27.62
CA ARG A 758 11.20 7.13 -26.91
C ARG A 758 12.51 7.08 -26.15
N PHE A 759 13.25 8.18 -26.20
CA PHE A 759 14.52 8.33 -25.51
C PHE A 759 14.39 9.26 -24.29
N GLY A 760 15.37 9.20 -23.39
CA GLY A 760 15.36 9.92 -22.12
C GLY A 760 15.39 11.45 -22.24
N ASP A 761 15.70 11.98 -23.43
CA ASP A 761 15.60 13.40 -23.77
C ASP A 761 14.19 13.82 -24.24
N GLY A 762 13.27 12.87 -24.35
CA GLY A 762 11.90 13.06 -24.83
C GLY A 762 11.73 12.92 -26.34
N SER A 763 12.80 12.69 -27.10
CA SER A 763 12.70 12.44 -28.54
C SER A 763 12.03 11.10 -28.84
N GLU A 764 11.26 11.05 -29.92
CA GLU A 764 10.53 9.86 -30.36
C GLU A 764 10.89 9.56 -31.83
N TYR A 765 11.39 8.35 -32.08
CA TYR A 765 11.69 7.87 -33.43
C TYR A 765 10.66 6.83 -33.84
N ARG A 766 9.99 7.05 -34.98
CA ARG A 766 8.93 6.20 -35.51
C ARG A 766 9.41 5.45 -36.74
N VAL A 767 9.02 4.19 -36.86
CA VAL A 767 9.21 3.39 -38.08
C VAL A 767 7.89 2.74 -38.43
N ASP A 768 7.49 2.86 -39.69
CA ASP A 768 6.28 2.22 -40.20
C ASP A 768 6.52 0.71 -40.37
N PHE A 769 5.99 -0.07 -39.46
CA PHE A 769 5.94 -1.52 -39.57
C PHE A 769 4.76 -2.08 -38.77
N ASN A 770 4.23 -3.23 -39.21
CA ASN A 770 3.15 -3.88 -38.49
C ASN A 770 3.69 -4.52 -37.20
N VAL A 771 3.46 -3.87 -36.08
CA VAL A 771 3.83 -4.35 -34.73
C VAL A 771 3.14 -5.65 -34.33
N LEU A 772 2.03 -6.01 -35.01
CA LEU A 772 1.31 -7.27 -34.82
C LEU A 772 1.88 -8.42 -35.66
N ASP A 773 2.82 -8.14 -36.57
CA ASP A 773 3.55 -9.15 -37.34
C ASP A 773 4.93 -9.35 -36.70
N PRO A 774 5.22 -10.51 -36.06
CA PRO A 774 6.50 -10.77 -35.41
C PRO A 774 7.73 -10.59 -36.32
N LEU A 775 7.60 -10.89 -37.62
CA LEU A 775 8.69 -10.72 -38.59
C LEU A 775 8.91 -9.25 -38.94
N ALA A 776 7.83 -8.50 -39.12
CA ALA A 776 7.89 -7.05 -39.35
C ALA A 776 8.38 -6.30 -38.09
N LEU A 777 7.99 -6.76 -36.89
CA LEU A 777 8.46 -6.24 -35.60
C LEU A 777 9.97 -6.47 -35.42
N ALA A 778 10.47 -7.68 -35.65
CA ALA A 778 11.90 -7.97 -35.52
C ALA A 778 12.76 -7.18 -36.52
N ALA A 779 12.29 -7.06 -37.78
CA ALA A 779 12.95 -6.25 -38.79
C ALA A 779 12.87 -4.74 -38.48
N GLY A 780 11.70 -4.29 -38.01
CA GLY A 780 11.41 -2.92 -37.62
C GLY A 780 12.22 -2.46 -36.42
N LEU A 781 12.32 -3.26 -35.36
CA LEU A 781 13.14 -2.98 -34.18
C LEU A 781 14.63 -2.86 -34.53
N ASN A 782 15.16 -3.76 -35.36
CA ASN A 782 16.53 -3.65 -35.85
C ASN A 782 16.75 -2.36 -36.64
N ARG A 783 15.80 -2.00 -37.50
CA ARG A 783 15.86 -0.75 -38.26
C ARG A 783 15.80 0.47 -37.34
N LEU A 784 14.91 0.45 -36.35
CA LEU A 784 14.69 1.54 -35.40
C LEU A 784 15.92 1.77 -34.51
N VAL A 785 16.59 0.69 -34.07
CA VAL A 785 17.87 0.77 -33.35
C VAL A 785 19.00 1.26 -34.25
N VAL A 786 19.09 0.79 -35.50
CA VAL A 786 20.16 1.22 -36.41
C VAL A 786 19.98 2.66 -36.87
N GLU A 787 18.78 3.07 -37.26
CA GLU A 787 18.49 4.43 -37.73
C GLU A 787 18.62 5.46 -36.60
N SER A 788 18.21 5.13 -35.36
CA SER A 788 18.44 6.01 -34.20
C SER A 788 19.91 6.21 -33.83
N ILE A 789 20.79 5.24 -34.15
CA ILE A 789 22.24 5.35 -33.94
C ILE A 789 22.94 6.10 -35.08
N VAL A 790 22.38 6.07 -36.29
CA VAL A 790 23.03 6.59 -37.51
C VAL A 790 22.63 8.05 -37.85
N GLU A 791 21.48 8.53 -37.37
CA GLU A 791 21.01 9.92 -37.61
C GLU A 791 21.40 10.93 -36.50
N GLN A 792 22.11 10.51 -35.46
CA GLN A 792 22.80 11.38 -34.50
C GLN A 792 24.29 11.46 -34.82
#